data_AF-G4TNG9-F1
#
_entry.id   AF-G4TNG9-F1
#
_cell.length_a   1.000
_cell.length_b   1.000
_cell.length_c   1.000
_cell.angle_alpha   90.00
_cell.angle_beta   90.00
_cell.angle_gamma   90.00
#
_symmetry.space_group_name_H-M   'P 1'
#
loop_
_entity.id
_entity.type
_entity.pdbx_description
1 polymer ?
#
loop_
_entity_poly.entity_id
_entity_poly.type
_entity_poly.pdbx_seq_one_letter_code
_entity_poly.pdbx_strand_id
1 'polypeptide(L)'
;MVLVLQISTLLITVLTANALIFELPSGAHKRSTRHRDISRKVKRAPNLPSAWSYYGCITDGPQRTLNAMSFTSDSMTVESCVNFCDGHGYVYAGLEYSRECYCDNTLQNGATTTTDCNLLCSGDSSEVCGGGYKLSTYKSSNAVATPLSSYNGYVYKGCYTDSIESRSVPVGMGFTGSLTPQKCIDACAAQGYSYAGLEYAQECYCGNTNSGTLADETGCNMPCAGDGAHLCGGGNRLTLYQSGTFGRGDPSWSYVNCYTDSVGQRTLPTPLGIASMTIGKCEAACGAAGFLYAGVEYGGECWCGNTILGTATVAASGACNMACNGDATEICGGGNAINIYRSGSSGPSVVPSYGQWTSQGCYVDSVAQRSLPVAMAVSGGPAAMTVESCLDACGTNGYTYAGTEYGGECYCGSSIAAGKAEDGRCSMSCNGNPAEICGGPNGLSLYILTTSSTTQTTQSSTSSSTSTSQTSSASSTSQTSSTSSTSLTSSTSSTSQTSQSSQTTSTSTYTTPTGTSTSTSPSSTPTGASCPSKPACVRQYTSIAGDTCASIALAYGLQAADIQTANAGLNCNSIGASTSVCIPSSCTSVYVTQGSTTCDNVGTLVGVTAQVILASNPTINCNSIAQGATLRAKGLGVSSRTLHAGGRLPFPSFGHRYSFSFPGT
;
A
#
# COMPACT_ATOMS: atom_id res chain seq x y z
N MET A 1 -57.18 81.24 -26.70
CA MET A 1 -56.14 81.91 -25.90
C MET A 1 -54.97 80.96 -25.80
N VAL A 2 -53.82 81.10 -26.44
CA VAL A 2 -53.17 82.10 -27.31
C VAL A 2 -52.30 81.24 -28.26
N LEU A 3 -52.61 81.15 -29.55
CA LEU A 3 -51.98 81.92 -30.64
C LEU A 3 -50.45 81.61 -30.71
N VAL A 4 -49.87 81.00 -31.75
CA VAL A 4 -49.62 81.60 -33.08
C VAL A 4 -48.90 80.57 -33.98
N LEU A 5 -49.47 80.38 -35.19
CA LEU A 5 -48.89 80.23 -36.55
C LEU A 5 -47.70 79.28 -36.81
N GLN A 6 -47.89 78.28 -37.69
CA GLN A 6 -47.71 78.30 -39.18
C GLN A 6 -46.23 78.48 -39.59
N ILE A 7 -45.64 77.70 -40.51
CA ILE A 7 -45.94 77.56 -41.95
C ILE A 7 -45.24 76.25 -42.40
N SER A 8 -45.92 75.20 -42.88
CA SER A 8 -46.62 75.03 -44.18
C SER A 8 -45.64 74.97 -45.37
N THR A 9 -45.20 73.78 -45.80
CA THR A 9 -45.83 72.89 -46.81
C THR A 9 -45.48 73.19 -48.28
N LEU A 10 -44.94 72.18 -48.97
CA LEU A 10 -45.23 71.77 -50.35
C LEU A 10 -44.54 70.39 -50.50
N LEU A 11 -45.13 69.19 -50.43
CA LEU A 11 -46.44 68.62 -50.80
C LEU A 11 -46.76 68.70 -52.29
N ILE A 12 -47.07 67.49 -52.82
CA ILE A 12 -47.87 67.13 -54.01
C ILE A 12 -47.02 66.39 -55.06
N THR A 13 -47.33 65.19 -55.54
CA THR A 13 -48.27 64.06 -55.26
C THR A 13 -48.08 63.09 -56.43
N VAL A 14 -48.54 61.83 -56.30
CA VAL A 14 -49.30 61.02 -57.29
C VAL A 14 -49.47 59.65 -56.62
N LEU A 15 -50.61 58.99 -56.38
CA LEU A 15 -52.07 59.08 -56.62
C LEU A 15 -52.67 58.04 -55.61
N THR A 16 -53.63 58.33 -54.72
CA THR A 16 -55.12 58.26 -54.84
C THR A 16 -55.65 57.03 -55.61
N ALA A 17 -56.74 56.34 -55.23
CA ALA A 17 -58.05 56.81 -54.74
C ALA A 17 -58.81 55.65 -54.02
N ASN A 18 -59.53 55.92 -52.91
CA ASN A 18 -60.99 56.12 -52.76
C ASN A 18 -61.87 54.87 -52.98
N ALA A 19 -63.02 54.65 -52.34
CA ALA A 19 -63.67 55.03 -51.07
C ALA A 19 -65.13 54.47 -51.15
N LEU A 20 -65.62 53.87 -50.05
CA LEU A 20 -67.01 53.80 -49.54
C LEU A 20 -68.09 53.07 -50.41
N ILE A 21 -68.92 52.15 -49.87
CA ILE A 21 -70.13 52.43 -49.04
C ILE A 21 -70.72 51.09 -48.44
N PHE A 22 -71.10 51.13 -47.14
CA PHE A 22 -72.21 50.45 -46.36
C PHE A 22 -72.48 48.92 -46.32
N GLU A 23 -72.42 48.27 -45.13
CA GLU A 23 -73.51 47.99 -44.14
C GLU A 23 -72.95 47.22 -42.89
N LEU A 24 -73.73 47.13 -41.80
CA LEU A 24 -73.36 46.84 -40.38
C LEU A 24 -73.27 45.31 -40.00
N PRO A 25 -73.26 44.85 -38.71
CA PRO A 25 -72.09 44.28 -38.03
C PRO A 25 -72.27 42.82 -37.50
N SER A 26 -71.18 42.10 -37.21
CA SER A 26 -71.03 41.12 -36.10
C SER A 26 -69.70 40.36 -36.17
N GLY A 27 -68.98 40.25 -35.04
CA GLY A 27 -67.97 39.18 -34.84
C GLY A 27 -66.59 39.66 -34.35
N ALA A 28 -66.27 39.29 -33.11
CA ALA A 28 -65.08 39.60 -32.33
C ALA A 28 -63.70 39.43 -33.02
N HIS A 29 -62.83 40.45 -32.88
CA HIS A 29 -61.37 40.32 -33.04
C HIS A 29 -60.69 40.08 -31.68
N LYS A 30 -60.16 38.88 -31.45
CA LYS A 30 -59.13 38.62 -30.43
C LYS A 30 -57.77 39.10 -30.96
N ARG A 31 -57.11 39.92 -30.16
CA ARG A 31 -55.77 40.48 -30.40
C ARG A 31 -54.73 39.35 -30.28
N SER A 32 -54.10 38.97 -31.40
CA SER A 32 -53.07 37.95 -31.46
C SER A 32 -51.72 38.50 -30.97
N THR A 33 -51.23 37.99 -29.85
CA THR A 33 -49.89 38.24 -29.32
C THR A 33 -48.82 37.58 -30.22
N ARG A 34 -47.80 38.35 -30.60
CA ARG A 34 -46.56 37.86 -31.25
C ARG A 34 -45.70 37.09 -30.24
N HIS A 35 -46.11 35.89 -29.85
CA HIS A 35 -45.33 34.97 -29.01
C HIS A 35 -45.41 33.54 -29.53
N ARG A 36 -45.01 33.30 -30.79
CA ARG A 36 -44.95 31.92 -31.31
C ARG A 36 -43.97 31.62 -32.46
N ASP A 37 -42.93 32.42 -32.66
CA ASP A 37 -41.95 32.18 -33.75
C ASP A 37 -40.46 32.18 -33.32
N ILE A 38 -40.13 31.73 -32.10
CA ILE A 38 -38.73 31.41 -31.72
C ILE A 38 -38.51 29.92 -31.45
N SER A 39 -39.56 29.10 -31.29
CA SER A 39 -39.43 27.66 -31.00
C SER A 39 -39.26 26.75 -32.24
N ARG A 40 -38.83 27.28 -33.39
CA ARG A 40 -38.50 26.49 -34.59
C ARG A 40 -37.19 26.90 -35.27
N LYS A 41 -36.23 27.48 -34.54
CA LYS A 41 -34.83 27.44 -34.98
C LYS A 41 -34.26 26.10 -34.56
N VAL A 42 -33.95 25.30 -35.57
CA VAL A 42 -33.47 23.91 -35.55
C VAL A 42 -32.44 23.71 -34.43
N LYS A 43 -32.77 22.86 -33.44
CA LYS A 43 -31.78 22.24 -32.54
C LYS A 43 -30.93 21.32 -33.42
N ARG A 44 -29.73 21.76 -33.79
CA ARG A 44 -28.80 20.90 -34.54
C ARG A 44 -28.41 19.75 -33.62
N ALA A 45 -28.40 18.52 -34.14
CA ALA A 45 -27.86 17.39 -33.40
C ALA A 45 -26.33 17.60 -33.29
N PRO A 46 -25.75 17.55 -32.07
CA PRO A 46 -24.31 17.69 -31.88
C PRO A 46 -23.54 16.64 -32.66
N ASN A 47 -22.35 16.99 -33.17
CA ASN A 47 -21.48 16.04 -33.87
C ASN A 47 -20.60 15.27 -32.88
N LEU A 48 -21.15 14.22 -32.29
CA LEU A 48 -20.49 13.44 -31.24
C LEU A 48 -19.59 12.33 -31.80
N PRO A 49 -18.56 11.89 -31.05
CA PRO A 49 -17.88 10.62 -31.33
C PRO A 49 -18.88 9.46 -31.35
N SER A 50 -18.63 8.43 -32.15
CA SER A 50 -19.60 7.35 -32.42
C SER A 50 -20.09 6.58 -31.18
N ALA A 51 -19.28 6.55 -30.11
CA ALA A 51 -19.64 5.91 -28.85
C ALA A 51 -20.55 6.76 -27.95
N TRP A 52 -20.70 8.05 -28.22
CA TRP A 52 -21.39 9.01 -27.38
C TRP A 52 -22.80 9.33 -27.87
N SER A 53 -23.72 9.47 -26.93
CA SER A 53 -25.10 9.85 -27.22
C SER A 53 -25.65 10.76 -26.14
N TYR A 54 -26.68 11.53 -26.47
CA TYR A 54 -27.41 12.32 -25.48
C TYR A 54 -28.09 11.40 -24.48
N TYR A 55 -27.70 11.50 -23.21
CA TYR A 55 -28.23 10.68 -22.13
C TYR A 55 -29.52 11.27 -21.57
N GLY A 56 -29.58 12.58 -21.44
CA GLY A 56 -30.76 13.28 -20.95
C GLY A 56 -30.41 14.59 -20.26
N CYS A 57 -31.45 15.34 -19.89
CA CYS A 57 -31.30 16.48 -19.01
C CYS A 57 -31.42 16.00 -17.57
N ILE A 58 -30.39 16.23 -16.75
CA ILE A 58 -30.25 15.68 -15.41
C ILE A 58 -30.23 16.81 -14.37
N THR A 59 -30.88 16.60 -13.23
CA THR A 59 -30.82 17.54 -12.11
C THR A 59 -29.40 17.64 -11.57
N ASP A 60 -28.91 18.86 -11.38
CA ASP A 60 -27.68 19.14 -10.67
C ASP A 60 -27.94 19.93 -9.38
N GLY A 61 -26.90 20.29 -8.64
CA GLY A 61 -27.05 21.08 -7.42
C GLY A 61 -25.73 21.57 -6.83
N PRO A 62 -25.78 22.19 -5.64
CA PRO A 62 -24.59 22.62 -4.90
C PRO A 62 -23.62 21.48 -4.57
N GLN A 63 -24.12 20.23 -4.56
CA GLN A 63 -23.30 19.02 -4.61
C GLN A 63 -23.41 18.49 -6.04
N ARG A 64 -22.35 18.69 -6.82
CA ARG A 64 -22.33 18.43 -8.26
C ARG A 64 -22.58 16.95 -8.57
N THR A 65 -23.41 16.69 -9.56
CA THR A 65 -23.76 15.36 -10.07
C THR A 65 -22.59 14.71 -10.80
N LEU A 66 -21.81 15.52 -11.51
CA LEU A 66 -20.56 15.16 -12.17
C LEU A 66 -19.47 16.02 -11.54
N ASN A 67 -18.51 15.43 -10.85
CA ASN A 67 -17.53 16.19 -10.06
C ASN A 67 -16.08 15.73 -10.23
N ALA A 68 -15.83 14.72 -11.07
CA ALA A 68 -14.49 14.18 -11.25
C ALA A 68 -13.55 15.14 -12.00
N MET A 69 -14.06 15.84 -13.03
CA MET A 69 -13.27 16.85 -13.75
C MET A 69 -14.17 17.91 -14.36
N SER A 70 -13.67 19.14 -14.55
CA SER A 70 -14.45 20.22 -15.13
C SER A 70 -13.60 21.30 -15.76
N PHE A 71 -14.17 22.01 -16.74
CA PHE A 71 -13.63 23.28 -17.22
C PHE A 71 -14.77 24.24 -17.62
N THR A 72 -14.43 25.51 -17.78
CA THR A 72 -15.37 26.54 -18.24
C THR A 72 -14.83 27.26 -19.46
N SER A 73 -15.68 27.60 -20.43
CA SER A 73 -15.28 28.31 -21.65
C SER A 73 -16.38 29.23 -22.16
N ASP A 74 -16.01 30.43 -22.60
CA ASP A 74 -16.95 31.36 -23.26
C ASP A 74 -17.28 30.95 -24.71
N SER A 75 -16.58 29.93 -25.22
CA SER A 75 -16.84 29.29 -26.52
C SER A 75 -17.24 27.82 -26.35
N MET A 76 -18.01 27.49 -25.30
CA MET A 76 -18.41 26.11 -25.00
C MET A 76 -19.35 25.58 -26.09
N THR A 77 -19.07 24.38 -26.60
CA THR A 77 -19.98 23.57 -27.43
C THR A 77 -20.15 22.18 -26.81
N VAL A 78 -21.20 21.46 -27.21
CA VAL A 78 -21.38 20.08 -26.78
C VAL A 78 -20.18 19.22 -27.18
N GLU A 79 -19.67 19.36 -28.41
CA GLU A 79 -18.53 18.58 -28.87
C GLU A 79 -17.27 18.87 -28.07
N SER A 80 -17.03 20.15 -27.71
CA SER A 80 -15.85 20.51 -26.93
C SER A 80 -15.84 19.85 -25.54
N CYS A 81 -17.00 19.75 -24.88
CA CYS A 81 -17.13 19.10 -23.58
C CYS A 81 -17.02 17.58 -23.70
N VAL A 82 -17.73 16.98 -24.68
CA VAL A 82 -17.69 15.53 -24.88
C VAL A 82 -16.30 15.05 -25.25
N ASN A 83 -15.60 15.73 -26.17
CA ASN A 83 -14.24 15.36 -26.55
C ASN A 83 -13.24 15.51 -25.40
N PHE A 84 -13.43 16.52 -24.53
CA PHE A 84 -12.63 16.68 -23.33
C PHE A 84 -12.83 15.51 -22.36
N CYS A 85 -14.09 15.14 -22.07
CA CYS A 85 -14.37 14.02 -21.17
C CYS A 85 -13.91 12.68 -21.75
N ASP A 86 -14.13 12.44 -23.06
CA ASP A 86 -13.67 11.24 -23.77
C ASP A 86 -12.14 11.12 -23.75
N GLY A 87 -11.42 12.23 -24.02
CA GLY A 87 -9.97 12.27 -23.98
C GLY A 87 -9.36 12.04 -22.59
N HIS A 88 -10.14 12.25 -21.53
CA HIS A 88 -9.77 11.97 -20.14
C HIS A 88 -10.41 10.69 -19.58
N GLY A 89 -10.95 9.82 -20.45
CA GLY A 89 -11.44 8.50 -20.05
C GLY A 89 -12.74 8.48 -19.25
N TYR A 90 -13.50 9.59 -19.26
CA TYR A 90 -14.79 9.67 -18.58
C TYR A 90 -15.94 9.25 -19.48
N VAL A 91 -16.90 8.49 -18.93
CA VAL A 91 -18.07 8.02 -19.70
C VAL A 91 -19.30 8.93 -19.62
N TYR A 92 -19.27 9.98 -18.78
CA TYR A 92 -20.27 11.04 -18.75
C TYR A 92 -19.64 12.41 -18.98
N ALA A 93 -20.35 13.23 -19.75
CA ALA A 93 -20.08 14.64 -19.97
C ALA A 93 -21.38 15.41 -19.71
N GLY A 94 -21.35 16.46 -18.90
CA GLY A 94 -22.51 17.27 -18.58
C GLY A 94 -22.21 18.74 -18.74
N LEU A 95 -23.06 19.42 -19.50
CA LEU A 95 -22.93 20.85 -19.75
C LEU A 95 -23.93 21.61 -18.89
N GLU A 96 -23.46 22.65 -18.20
CA GLU A 96 -24.27 23.52 -17.34
C GLU A 96 -24.07 25.00 -17.71
N TYR A 97 -25.10 25.79 -17.46
CA TYR A 97 -25.04 27.25 -17.46
C TYR A 97 -24.38 27.88 -18.71
N SER A 98 -24.65 27.30 -19.88
CA SER A 98 -24.12 27.70 -21.20
C SER A 98 -22.61 27.50 -21.42
N ARG A 99 -21.80 27.44 -20.37
CA ARG A 99 -20.33 27.61 -20.45
C ARG A 99 -19.51 26.61 -19.66
N GLU A 100 -20.15 25.75 -18.88
CA GLU A 100 -19.49 24.85 -17.93
C GLU A 100 -19.58 23.42 -18.45
N CYS A 101 -18.48 22.67 -18.33
CA CYS A 101 -18.39 21.26 -18.67
C CYS A 101 -17.92 20.48 -17.45
N TYR A 102 -18.57 19.36 -17.19
CA TYR A 102 -18.28 18.45 -16.10
C TYR A 102 -18.19 17.01 -16.61
N CYS A 103 -17.22 16.25 -16.13
CA CYS A 103 -16.97 14.87 -16.50
C CYS A 103 -17.06 13.96 -15.27
N ASP A 104 -17.51 12.73 -15.49
CA ASP A 104 -17.51 11.69 -14.47
C ASP A 104 -17.65 10.30 -15.09
N ASN A 105 -17.44 9.26 -14.29
CA ASN A 105 -17.79 7.89 -14.65
C ASN A 105 -19.12 7.43 -14.06
N THR A 106 -19.69 8.21 -13.14
CA THR A 106 -20.97 7.91 -12.50
C THR A 106 -21.81 9.18 -12.31
N LEU A 107 -23.13 9.01 -12.26
CA LEU A 107 -24.03 10.08 -11.83
C LEU A 107 -24.17 10.03 -10.31
N GLN A 108 -23.77 11.11 -9.65
CA GLN A 108 -23.74 11.20 -8.18
C GLN A 108 -24.97 11.95 -7.64
N ASN A 109 -25.07 12.07 -6.31
CA ASN A 109 -26.02 12.97 -5.62
C ASN A 109 -27.50 12.79 -5.96
N GLY A 110 -27.93 11.56 -6.28
CA GLY A 110 -29.33 11.24 -6.50
C GLY A 110 -29.91 11.88 -7.77
N ALA A 111 -29.07 12.08 -8.79
CA ALA A 111 -29.45 12.68 -10.06
C ALA A 111 -30.71 12.04 -10.67
N THR A 112 -31.67 12.89 -11.03
CA THR A 112 -32.92 12.48 -11.69
C THR A 112 -33.06 13.16 -13.03
N THR A 113 -33.85 12.57 -13.93
CA THR A 113 -34.17 13.20 -15.21
C THR A 113 -35.11 14.38 -15.02
N THR A 114 -34.89 15.41 -15.82
CA THR A 114 -35.67 16.65 -15.86
C THR A 114 -35.74 17.14 -17.31
N THR A 115 -36.47 18.20 -17.58
CA THR A 115 -36.67 18.75 -18.93
C THR A 115 -36.14 20.17 -19.09
N ASP A 116 -35.59 20.75 -18.03
CA ASP A 116 -35.34 22.20 -17.94
C ASP A 116 -33.95 22.64 -18.43
N CYS A 117 -33.29 21.82 -19.24
CA CYS A 117 -32.07 22.19 -19.94
C CYS A 117 -32.45 23.07 -21.14
N ASN A 118 -32.45 24.38 -20.91
CA ASN A 118 -32.95 25.38 -21.86
C ASN A 118 -31.92 26.46 -22.21
N LEU A 119 -30.74 26.42 -21.59
CA LEU A 119 -29.67 27.37 -21.88
C LEU A 119 -28.90 26.92 -23.12
N LEU A 120 -28.69 27.85 -24.04
CA LEU A 120 -27.93 27.61 -25.26
C LEU A 120 -26.44 27.63 -24.97
N CYS A 121 -25.65 26.87 -25.72
CA CYS A 121 -24.20 26.87 -25.57
C CYS A 121 -23.59 28.22 -25.94
N SER A 122 -22.57 28.67 -25.19
CA SER A 122 -21.91 29.97 -25.40
C SER A 122 -21.12 30.03 -26.72
N GLY A 123 -20.58 28.89 -27.17
CA GLY A 123 -19.86 28.73 -28.43
C GLY A 123 -20.71 28.30 -29.63
N ASP A 124 -21.88 27.70 -29.39
CA ASP A 124 -22.84 27.34 -30.46
C ASP A 124 -24.30 27.51 -30.00
N SER A 125 -24.91 28.62 -30.40
CA SER A 125 -26.31 28.93 -30.04
C SER A 125 -27.36 27.98 -30.66
N SER A 126 -26.95 27.02 -31.51
CA SER A 126 -27.84 25.97 -32.04
C SER A 126 -27.95 24.73 -31.13
N GLU A 127 -27.13 24.66 -30.09
CA GLU A 127 -27.05 23.56 -29.13
C GLU A 127 -27.51 23.96 -27.72
N VAL A 128 -27.83 22.96 -26.90
CA VAL A 128 -28.32 23.15 -25.52
C VAL A 128 -27.28 22.69 -24.50
N CYS A 129 -26.79 23.62 -23.69
CA CYS A 129 -25.77 23.44 -22.66
C CYS A 129 -26.36 23.62 -21.25
N GLY A 130 -27.35 22.80 -20.92
CA GLY A 130 -27.91 22.71 -19.57
C GLY A 130 -28.85 23.84 -19.18
N GLY A 131 -28.83 24.17 -17.89
CA GLY A 131 -29.67 25.15 -17.21
C GLY A 131 -29.10 25.45 -15.82
N GLY A 132 -29.72 26.35 -15.04
CA GLY A 132 -29.30 26.55 -13.65
C GLY A 132 -29.55 25.28 -12.83
N TYR A 133 -28.48 24.62 -12.37
CA TYR A 133 -28.53 23.30 -11.72
C TYR A 133 -29.21 22.23 -12.57
N LYS A 134 -28.95 22.25 -13.89
CA LYS A 134 -29.46 21.27 -14.86
C LYS A 134 -28.35 20.96 -15.86
N LEU A 135 -27.96 19.70 -15.96
CA LEU A 135 -26.92 19.24 -16.88
C LEU A 135 -27.54 18.70 -18.16
N SER A 136 -27.16 19.25 -19.31
CA SER A 136 -27.30 18.53 -20.58
C SER A 136 -26.26 17.41 -20.57
N THR A 137 -26.68 16.19 -20.25
CA THR A 137 -25.77 15.06 -20.04
C THR A 137 -25.68 14.18 -21.29
N TYR A 138 -24.46 13.79 -21.62
CA TYR A 138 -24.10 12.86 -22.68
C TYR A 138 -23.37 11.68 -22.03
N LYS A 139 -23.55 10.49 -22.62
CA LYS A 139 -22.97 9.27 -22.10
C LYS A 139 -22.30 8.48 -23.21
N SER A 140 -21.12 7.95 -22.91
CA SER A 140 -20.40 6.99 -23.73
C SER A 140 -20.92 5.57 -23.51
N SER A 141 -20.97 4.80 -24.59
CA SER A 141 -21.13 3.34 -24.56
C SER A 141 -19.81 2.61 -24.31
N ASN A 142 -18.68 3.33 -24.29
CA ASN A 142 -17.39 2.78 -23.92
C ASN A 142 -17.41 2.31 -22.45
N ALA A 143 -16.76 1.17 -22.18
CA ALA A 143 -16.54 0.73 -20.81
C ALA A 143 -15.57 1.69 -20.11
N VAL A 144 -15.77 1.91 -18.81
CA VAL A 144 -14.81 2.66 -17.98
C VAL A 144 -13.52 1.83 -17.92
N ALA A 145 -12.38 2.45 -18.25
CA ALA A 145 -11.09 1.79 -18.15
C ALA A 145 -10.81 1.38 -16.70
N THR A 146 -10.25 0.18 -16.51
CA THR A 146 -9.93 -0.37 -15.18
C THR A 146 -8.47 -0.77 -15.09
N PRO A 147 -7.83 -0.79 -13.91
CA PRO A 147 -6.47 -1.32 -13.80
C PRO A 147 -6.41 -2.79 -14.26
N LEU A 148 -5.34 -3.19 -14.93
CA LEU A 148 -5.11 -4.60 -15.23
C LEU A 148 -4.85 -5.32 -13.90
N SER A 149 -5.69 -6.29 -13.52
CA SER A 149 -5.61 -6.88 -12.18
C SER A 149 -4.27 -7.58 -11.91
N SER A 150 -3.79 -8.36 -12.89
CA SER A 150 -2.47 -9.00 -12.86
C SER A 150 -2.05 -9.44 -14.26
N TYR A 151 -0.74 -9.52 -14.49
CA TYR A 151 -0.17 -10.04 -15.74
C TYR A 151 1.30 -10.41 -15.56
N ASN A 152 1.72 -11.55 -16.12
CA ASN A 152 3.09 -12.05 -16.09
C ASN A 152 3.76 -12.01 -14.71
N GLY A 153 3.01 -12.41 -13.67
CA GLY A 153 3.48 -12.37 -12.28
C GLY A 153 3.35 -11.01 -11.61
N TYR A 154 3.17 -9.90 -12.33
CA TYR A 154 2.94 -8.58 -11.74
C TYR A 154 1.49 -8.42 -11.33
N VAL A 155 1.28 -7.85 -10.16
CA VAL A 155 -0.04 -7.59 -9.57
C VAL A 155 -0.20 -6.11 -9.37
N TYR A 156 -1.35 -5.57 -9.75
CA TYR A 156 -1.69 -4.19 -9.51
C TYR A 156 -1.71 -3.84 -8.02
N LYS A 157 -1.11 -2.71 -7.65
CA LYS A 157 -0.95 -2.26 -6.26
C LYS A 157 -1.71 -0.99 -5.91
N GLY A 158 -2.27 -0.30 -6.90
CA GLY A 158 -3.04 0.92 -6.70
C GLY A 158 -2.48 2.10 -7.49
N CYS A 159 -3.11 3.26 -7.28
CA CYS A 159 -2.62 4.53 -7.77
C CYS A 159 -1.57 5.14 -6.84
N TYR A 160 -0.40 5.52 -7.34
CA TYR A 160 0.68 6.12 -6.54
C TYR A 160 1.03 7.53 -7.02
N THR A 161 1.40 8.42 -6.11
CA THR A 161 1.94 9.74 -6.48
C THR A 161 3.21 9.59 -7.29
N ASP A 162 3.47 10.48 -8.25
CA ASP A 162 4.76 10.61 -8.91
C ASP A 162 5.23 12.05 -9.03
N SER A 163 6.50 12.26 -9.38
CA SER A 163 7.07 13.59 -9.64
C SER A 163 8.24 13.52 -10.61
N ILE A 164 8.31 14.49 -11.53
CA ILE A 164 9.46 14.64 -12.43
C ILE A 164 10.78 14.93 -11.70
N GLU A 165 10.71 15.51 -10.49
CA GLU A 165 11.88 15.84 -9.66
C GLU A 165 12.33 14.65 -8.81
N SER A 166 11.41 13.72 -8.53
CA SER A 166 11.64 12.53 -7.72
C SER A 166 10.72 11.41 -8.19
N ARG A 167 11.17 10.68 -9.20
CA ARG A 167 10.42 9.57 -9.77
C ARG A 167 10.24 8.47 -8.74
N SER A 168 8.99 8.11 -8.50
CA SER A 168 8.58 7.09 -7.53
C SER A 168 9.09 5.72 -7.94
N VAL A 169 9.15 5.49 -9.25
CA VAL A 169 9.78 4.34 -9.88
C VAL A 169 10.81 4.91 -10.88
N PRO A 170 12.12 4.73 -10.63
CA PRO A 170 13.13 5.66 -11.17
C PRO A 170 13.54 5.47 -12.63
N VAL A 171 13.29 4.30 -13.25
CA VAL A 171 13.83 3.97 -14.57
C VAL A 171 12.77 4.16 -15.64
N GLY A 172 12.83 5.28 -16.36
CA GLY A 172 11.96 5.49 -17.53
C GLY A 172 12.33 4.55 -18.69
N MET A 173 11.35 3.88 -19.25
CA MET A 173 11.51 3.01 -20.42
C MET A 173 11.02 3.72 -21.67
N GLY A 174 11.87 3.80 -22.70
CA GLY A 174 11.47 4.35 -24.00
C GLY A 174 10.66 3.34 -24.81
N PHE A 175 9.51 3.75 -25.34
CA PHE A 175 8.67 2.94 -26.23
C PHE A 175 8.41 3.64 -27.56
N THR A 176 8.32 2.85 -28.63
CA THR A 176 7.80 3.29 -29.93
C THR A 176 6.38 2.75 -30.13
N GLY A 177 5.46 3.62 -30.56
CA GLY A 177 4.05 3.29 -30.73
C GLY A 177 3.25 3.25 -29.42
N SER A 178 2.01 2.76 -29.49
CA SER A 178 1.05 2.85 -28.39
C SER A 178 1.34 1.90 -27.21
N LEU A 179 1.40 2.44 -26.00
CA LEU A 179 1.70 1.68 -24.76
C LEU A 179 0.47 0.91 -24.25
N THR A 180 0.71 -0.27 -23.68
CA THR A 180 -0.28 -1.03 -22.90
C THR A 180 0.36 -1.44 -21.56
N PRO A 181 -0.43 -1.80 -20.53
CA PRO A 181 0.12 -2.29 -19.26
C PRO A 181 1.03 -3.50 -19.46
N GLN A 182 0.62 -4.44 -20.33
CA GLN A 182 1.38 -5.65 -20.65
C GLN A 182 2.74 -5.31 -21.26
N LYS A 183 2.81 -4.37 -22.20
CA LYS A 183 4.10 -3.94 -22.80
C LYS A 183 5.05 -3.35 -21.76
N CYS A 184 4.53 -2.53 -20.84
CA CYS A 184 5.35 -1.97 -19.76
C CYS A 184 5.83 -3.07 -18.81
N ILE A 185 4.92 -3.94 -18.37
CA ILE A 185 5.22 -5.06 -17.47
C ILE A 185 6.26 -6.00 -18.10
N ASP A 186 6.09 -6.40 -19.36
CA ASP A 186 7.03 -7.29 -20.05
C ASP A 186 8.42 -6.64 -20.21
N ALA A 187 8.49 -5.33 -20.47
CA ALA A 187 9.75 -4.62 -20.54
C ALA A 187 10.44 -4.52 -19.17
N CYS A 188 9.69 -4.20 -18.11
CA CYS A 188 10.24 -4.15 -16.75
C CYS A 188 10.70 -5.54 -16.30
N ALA A 189 9.90 -6.57 -16.56
CA ALA A 189 10.22 -7.96 -16.24
C ALA A 189 11.47 -8.44 -17.00
N ALA A 190 11.59 -8.13 -18.29
CA ALA A 190 12.75 -8.50 -19.10
C ALA A 190 14.06 -7.85 -18.62
N GLN A 191 13.97 -6.72 -17.91
CA GLN A 191 15.11 -6.04 -17.27
C GLN A 191 15.27 -6.38 -15.78
N GLY A 192 14.47 -7.31 -15.24
CA GLY A 192 14.54 -7.75 -13.85
C GLY A 192 13.98 -6.74 -12.83
N TYR A 193 13.18 -5.76 -13.25
CA TYR A 193 12.65 -4.73 -12.36
C TYR A 193 11.38 -5.16 -11.65
N SER A 194 11.35 -5.07 -10.33
CA SER A 194 10.28 -5.57 -9.48
C SER A 194 9.00 -4.75 -9.49
N TYR A 195 9.07 -3.50 -9.95
CA TYR A 195 7.95 -2.60 -10.15
C TYR A 195 7.86 -2.17 -11.60
N ALA A 196 6.62 -2.06 -12.07
CA ALA A 196 6.25 -1.42 -13.33
C ALA A 196 5.18 -0.36 -13.03
N GLY A 197 5.45 0.89 -13.34
CA GLY A 197 4.53 2.01 -13.17
C GLY A 197 4.21 2.62 -14.52
N LEU A 198 2.92 2.87 -14.77
CA LEU A 198 2.47 3.53 -16.00
C LEU A 198 1.93 4.93 -15.68
N GLU A 199 2.35 5.92 -16.46
CA GLU A 199 1.95 7.33 -16.31
C GLU A 199 1.47 7.90 -17.65
N TYR A 200 0.59 8.90 -17.56
CA TYR A 200 0.24 9.79 -18.67
C TYR A 200 -0.15 9.08 -19.98
N ALA A 201 -0.90 7.97 -19.87
CA ALA A 201 -1.39 7.12 -20.95
C ALA A 201 -0.32 6.38 -21.79
N GLN A 202 0.94 6.78 -21.73
CA GLN A 202 1.96 6.40 -22.71
C GLN A 202 3.38 6.28 -22.14
N GLU A 203 3.58 6.62 -20.87
CA GLU A 203 4.87 6.55 -20.19
C GLU A 203 4.94 5.30 -19.32
N CYS A 204 6.12 4.69 -19.28
CA CYS A 204 6.38 3.48 -18.51
C CYS A 204 7.68 3.67 -17.71
N TYR A 205 7.61 3.29 -16.45
CA TYR A 205 8.68 3.39 -15.48
C TYR A 205 8.89 2.04 -14.81
N CYS A 206 10.14 1.65 -14.62
CA CYS A 206 10.54 0.42 -13.96
C CYS A 206 11.46 0.70 -12.77
N GLY A 207 11.51 -0.21 -11.81
CA GLY A 207 12.38 -0.05 -10.66
C GLY A 207 12.29 -1.22 -9.69
N ASN A 208 13.20 -1.24 -8.72
CA ASN A 208 13.19 -2.21 -7.63
C ASN A 208 12.71 -1.63 -6.29
N THR A 209 12.35 -0.34 -6.29
CA THR A 209 11.72 0.32 -5.16
C THR A 209 10.60 1.22 -5.66
N ASN A 210 9.71 1.56 -4.73
CA ASN A 210 8.68 2.56 -4.93
C ASN A 210 8.79 3.59 -3.79
N SER A 211 9.13 4.83 -4.11
CA SER A 211 9.15 5.96 -3.15
C SER A 211 7.88 6.81 -3.18
N GLY A 212 6.92 6.48 -4.05
CA GLY A 212 5.63 7.14 -4.12
C GLY A 212 4.72 6.76 -2.95
N THR A 213 3.79 7.65 -2.60
CA THR A 213 2.73 7.35 -1.62
C THR A 213 1.47 6.89 -2.34
N LEU A 214 0.69 6.01 -1.70
CA LEU A 214 -0.61 5.58 -2.23
C LEU A 214 -1.53 6.81 -2.33
N ALA A 215 -2.04 7.05 -3.54
CA ALA A 215 -2.93 8.15 -3.87
C ALA A 215 -4.38 7.66 -4.01
N ASP A 216 -5.31 8.61 -4.14
CA ASP A 216 -6.68 8.29 -4.52
C ASP A 216 -6.72 7.68 -5.92
N GLU A 217 -7.51 6.61 -6.09
CA GLU A 217 -7.67 5.89 -7.34
C GLU A 217 -8.21 6.77 -8.47
N THR A 218 -8.96 7.82 -8.16
CA THR A 218 -9.43 8.78 -9.18
C THR A 218 -8.29 9.57 -9.83
N GLY A 219 -7.09 9.58 -9.22
CA GLY A 219 -5.91 10.20 -9.79
C GLY A 219 -5.30 9.42 -10.96
N CYS A 220 -5.56 8.12 -11.05
CA CYS A 220 -5.09 7.27 -12.13
C CYS A 220 -6.22 7.05 -13.14
N ASN A 221 -6.60 8.11 -13.84
CA ASN A 221 -7.80 8.14 -14.68
C ASN A 221 -7.53 8.11 -16.19
N MET A 222 -6.27 7.98 -16.61
CA MET A 222 -5.91 7.99 -18.03
C MET A 222 -5.90 6.56 -18.59
N PRO A 223 -6.75 6.23 -19.58
CA PRO A 223 -6.65 4.97 -20.31
C PRO A 223 -5.32 4.91 -21.08
N CYS A 224 -4.79 3.71 -21.27
CA CYS A 224 -3.57 3.52 -22.04
C CYS A 224 -3.81 3.83 -23.53
N ALA A 225 -2.87 4.54 -24.16
CA ALA A 225 -2.98 4.91 -25.56
C ALA A 225 -3.05 3.71 -26.52
N GLY A 226 -2.52 2.55 -26.12
CA GLY A 226 -2.60 1.29 -26.86
C GLY A 226 -3.65 0.31 -26.34
N ASP A 227 -4.33 0.64 -25.24
CA ASP A 227 -5.30 -0.23 -24.59
C ASP A 227 -6.31 0.62 -23.78
N GLY A 228 -7.36 1.08 -24.45
CA GLY A 228 -8.40 1.90 -23.82
C GLY A 228 -9.22 1.19 -22.75
N ALA A 229 -9.07 -0.13 -22.59
CA ALA A 229 -9.74 -0.88 -21.53
C ALA A 229 -8.98 -0.80 -20.19
N HIS A 230 -7.70 -0.44 -20.22
CA HIS A 230 -6.86 -0.40 -19.02
C HIS A 230 -6.24 0.95 -18.72
N LEU A 231 -5.96 1.20 -17.45
CA LEU A 231 -5.41 2.47 -16.95
C LEU A 231 -3.88 2.51 -17.03
N CYS A 232 -3.36 3.67 -17.42
CA CYS A 232 -1.96 4.04 -17.53
C CYS A 232 -1.69 5.34 -16.77
N GLY A 233 -2.06 5.36 -15.49
CA GLY A 233 -1.79 6.44 -14.57
C GLY A 233 -2.64 7.69 -14.79
N GLY A 234 -2.05 8.84 -14.51
CA GLY A 234 -2.61 10.18 -14.66
C GLY A 234 -1.50 11.23 -14.51
N GLY A 235 -1.83 12.51 -14.45
CA GLY A 235 -0.79 13.54 -14.26
C GLY A 235 -0.15 13.43 -12.87
N ASN A 236 1.17 13.15 -12.81
CA ASN A 236 1.90 12.87 -11.57
C ASN A 236 1.32 11.68 -10.78
N ARG A 237 0.82 10.66 -11.50
CA ARG A 237 0.14 9.49 -10.91
C ARG A 237 0.49 8.21 -11.66
N LEU A 238 1.05 7.24 -10.95
CA LEU A 238 1.40 5.92 -11.50
C LEU A 238 0.31 4.89 -11.20
N THR A 239 -0.19 4.23 -12.25
CA THR A 239 -0.80 2.91 -12.07
C THR A 239 0.33 1.92 -11.81
N LEU A 240 0.49 1.50 -10.56
CA LEU A 240 1.66 0.73 -10.13
C LEU A 240 1.37 -0.77 -10.08
N TYR A 241 2.31 -1.55 -10.60
CA TYR A 241 2.33 -3.00 -10.56
C TYR A 241 3.61 -3.46 -9.88
N GLN A 242 3.52 -4.54 -9.11
CA GLN A 242 4.67 -5.15 -8.47
C GLN A 242 4.73 -6.63 -8.83
N SER A 243 5.91 -7.12 -9.16
CA SER A 243 6.16 -8.54 -9.38
C SER A 243 5.78 -9.34 -8.14
N GLY A 244 4.92 -10.33 -8.32
CA GLY A 244 4.60 -11.35 -7.35
C GLY A 244 5.70 -12.38 -7.17
N THR A 245 6.83 -12.28 -7.89
CA THR A 245 8.08 -13.01 -7.64
C THR A 245 9.11 -12.17 -6.88
N PHE A 246 8.80 -10.92 -6.53
CA PHE A 246 9.67 -10.09 -5.71
C PHE A 246 9.93 -10.77 -4.37
N GLY A 247 11.18 -11.16 -4.13
CA GLY A 247 11.55 -11.85 -2.91
C GLY A 247 10.95 -13.25 -2.75
N ARG A 248 10.66 -13.99 -3.84
CA ARG A 248 10.20 -15.38 -3.69
C ARG A 248 11.33 -16.27 -3.19
N GLY A 249 11.35 -16.44 -1.88
CA GLY A 249 11.84 -17.65 -1.24
C GLY A 249 10.68 -18.51 -0.73
N ASP A 250 10.95 -19.30 0.29
CA ASP A 250 9.98 -20.12 1.02
C ASP A 250 8.83 -19.25 1.57
N PRO A 251 7.55 -19.64 1.38
CA PRO A 251 6.39 -18.88 1.87
C PRO A 251 6.35 -18.62 3.38
N SER A 252 7.13 -19.36 4.17
CA SER A 252 7.29 -19.14 5.61
C SER A 252 8.25 -17.99 5.95
N TRP A 253 8.83 -17.33 4.95
CA TRP A 253 9.72 -16.18 5.11
C TRP A 253 9.09 -14.94 4.47
N SER A 254 9.22 -13.81 5.16
CA SER A 254 8.75 -12.51 4.70
C SER A 254 9.93 -11.61 4.34
N TYR A 255 9.94 -11.04 3.13
CA TYR A 255 10.87 -9.98 2.77
C TYR A 255 10.72 -8.78 3.71
N VAL A 256 11.84 -8.31 4.26
CA VAL A 256 11.90 -7.17 5.18
C VAL A 256 12.23 -5.90 4.41
N ASN A 257 13.46 -5.82 3.88
CA ASN A 257 13.92 -4.68 3.07
C ASN A 257 15.28 -4.97 2.41
N CYS A 258 15.74 -4.05 1.57
CA CYS A 258 17.11 -3.96 1.09
C CYS A 258 17.91 -3.05 2.04
N TYR A 259 18.97 -3.57 2.63
CA TYR A 259 19.83 -2.84 3.57
C TYR A 259 21.24 -2.63 2.99
N THR A 260 21.92 -1.58 3.42
CA THR A 260 23.34 -1.37 3.12
C THR A 260 24.17 -2.44 3.82
N ASP A 261 25.07 -3.08 3.10
CA ASP A 261 25.99 -4.08 3.65
C ASP A 261 27.45 -3.68 3.35
N SER A 262 28.38 -4.08 4.23
CA SER A 262 29.80 -3.86 4.00
C SER A 262 30.64 -4.95 4.65
N VAL A 263 31.76 -5.29 4.01
CA VAL A 263 32.72 -6.29 4.55
C VAL A 263 33.25 -5.95 5.95
N GLY A 264 33.30 -4.66 6.31
CA GLY A 264 33.76 -4.22 7.63
C GLY A 264 32.66 -4.20 8.70
N GLN A 265 31.39 -4.19 8.29
CA GLN A 265 30.19 -4.14 9.14
C GLN A 265 29.06 -4.86 8.41
N ARG A 266 29.03 -6.19 8.52
CA ARG A 266 28.01 -7.03 7.88
C ARG A 266 26.66 -6.82 8.53
N THR A 267 25.59 -6.74 7.74
CA THR A 267 24.20 -6.59 8.23
C THR A 267 23.74 -7.81 8.99
N LEU A 268 24.12 -9.00 8.49
CA LEU A 268 23.92 -10.29 9.13
C LEU A 268 25.29 -10.94 9.34
N PRO A 269 25.61 -11.46 10.54
CA PRO A 269 26.97 -11.82 10.90
C PRO A 269 27.44 -13.19 10.36
N THR A 270 26.53 -14.10 10.01
CA THR A 270 26.89 -15.50 9.76
C THR A 270 26.77 -15.86 8.28
N PRO A 271 27.88 -16.01 7.53
CA PRO A 271 27.81 -16.45 6.14
C PRO A 271 27.56 -17.96 6.06
N LEU A 272 26.72 -18.39 5.12
CA LEU A 272 26.56 -19.80 4.74
C LEU A 272 26.94 -20.00 3.28
N GLY A 273 27.84 -20.94 3.03
CA GLY A 273 28.25 -21.32 1.67
C GLY A 273 27.19 -22.21 1.01
N ILE A 274 26.46 -21.68 0.02
CA ILE A 274 25.46 -22.43 -0.74
C ILE A 274 25.77 -22.34 -2.23
N ALA A 275 25.80 -23.49 -2.90
CA ALA A 275 26.03 -23.54 -4.34
C ALA A 275 24.75 -23.23 -5.13
N SER A 276 24.88 -22.49 -6.23
CA SER A 276 23.77 -22.05 -7.09
C SER A 276 22.67 -21.40 -6.25
N MET A 277 22.99 -20.23 -5.70
CA MET A 277 22.20 -19.47 -4.76
C MET A 277 20.83 -19.10 -5.32
N THR A 278 19.83 -19.26 -4.48
CA THR A 278 18.45 -18.77 -4.65
C THR A 278 18.01 -18.28 -3.28
N ILE A 279 17.05 -17.36 -3.21
CA ILE A 279 16.46 -16.85 -1.97
C ILE A 279 15.99 -18.02 -1.10
N GLY A 280 15.19 -18.94 -1.66
CA GLY A 280 14.63 -20.06 -0.90
C GLY A 280 15.68 -21.03 -0.32
N LYS A 281 16.80 -21.26 -1.02
CA LYS A 281 17.92 -22.05 -0.47
C LYS A 281 18.60 -21.36 0.71
N CYS A 282 18.80 -20.04 0.62
CA CYS A 282 19.39 -19.28 1.72
C CYS A 282 18.49 -19.30 2.95
N GLU A 283 17.20 -19.04 2.76
CA GLU A 283 16.20 -19.11 3.83
C GLU A 283 16.11 -20.50 4.47
N ALA A 284 16.04 -21.56 3.66
CA ALA A 284 16.02 -22.93 4.17
C ALA A 284 17.28 -23.26 4.99
N ALA A 285 18.46 -22.84 4.52
CA ALA A 285 19.71 -23.05 5.22
C ALA A 285 19.79 -22.24 6.53
N CYS A 286 19.41 -20.96 6.51
CA CYS A 286 19.37 -20.12 7.70
C CYS A 286 18.38 -20.66 8.72
N GLY A 287 17.18 -21.08 8.28
CA GLY A 287 16.17 -21.70 9.14
C GLY A 287 16.63 -23.01 9.76
N ALA A 288 17.25 -23.89 8.97
CA ALA A 288 17.83 -25.14 9.47
C ALA A 288 18.97 -24.91 10.47
N ALA A 289 19.70 -23.80 10.33
CA ALA A 289 20.72 -23.36 11.28
C ALA A 289 20.16 -22.58 12.48
N GLY A 290 18.83 -22.42 12.60
CA GLY A 290 18.18 -21.78 13.74
C GLY A 290 18.17 -20.24 13.70
N PHE A 291 18.43 -19.62 12.54
CA PHE A 291 18.43 -18.17 12.39
C PHE A 291 17.06 -17.60 12.02
N LEU A 292 16.73 -16.44 12.61
CA LEU A 292 15.48 -15.70 12.34
C LEU A 292 15.52 -14.90 11.04
N TYR A 293 16.70 -14.46 10.61
CA TYR A 293 16.93 -13.68 9.41
C TYR A 293 17.84 -14.41 8.44
N ALA A 294 17.48 -14.29 7.16
CA ALA A 294 18.27 -14.69 6.02
C ALA A 294 18.52 -13.47 5.14
N GLY A 295 19.68 -13.39 4.53
CA GLY A 295 20.08 -12.28 3.70
C GLY A 295 20.83 -12.78 2.48
N VAL A 296 20.43 -12.31 1.30
CA VAL A 296 21.13 -12.65 0.06
C VAL A 296 21.81 -11.41 -0.52
N GLU A 297 23.08 -11.58 -0.89
CA GLU A 297 23.96 -10.51 -1.37
C GLU A 297 24.76 -10.97 -2.60
N TYR A 298 25.19 -10.01 -3.42
CA TYR A 298 26.16 -10.19 -4.50
C TYR A 298 25.78 -11.26 -5.54
N GLY A 299 24.50 -11.59 -5.67
CA GLY A 299 24.00 -12.64 -6.55
C GLY A 299 24.31 -14.07 -6.08
N GLY A 300 25.12 -14.27 -5.04
CA GLY A 300 25.67 -15.60 -4.73
C GLY A 300 26.00 -15.85 -3.27
N GLU A 301 25.85 -14.85 -2.40
CA GLU A 301 26.15 -14.95 -0.98
C GLU A 301 24.87 -15.12 -0.17
N CYS A 302 24.95 -15.94 0.88
CA CYS A 302 23.90 -16.12 1.87
C CYS A 302 24.47 -15.78 3.25
N TRP A 303 23.74 -14.95 3.98
CA TRP A 303 24.07 -14.49 5.33
C TRP A 303 22.87 -14.74 6.24
N CYS A 304 23.12 -15.11 7.47
CA CYS A 304 22.12 -15.43 8.46
C CYS A 304 22.39 -14.67 9.78
N GLY A 305 21.34 -14.46 10.56
CA GLY A 305 21.46 -13.88 11.89
C GLY A 305 20.14 -13.90 12.63
N ASN A 306 20.18 -13.62 13.94
CA ASN A 306 18.96 -13.46 14.74
C ASN A 306 18.57 -11.99 14.98
N THR A 307 19.43 -11.07 14.54
CA THR A 307 19.23 -9.62 14.62
C THR A 307 19.83 -8.98 13.37
N ILE A 308 19.14 -7.97 12.82
CA ILE A 308 19.73 -7.07 11.82
C ILE A 308 20.62 -6.09 12.59
N LEU A 309 21.93 -6.11 12.37
CA LEU A 309 22.86 -5.29 13.16
C LEU A 309 22.56 -3.79 13.01
N GLY A 310 22.66 -3.05 14.11
CA GLY A 310 22.15 -1.67 14.21
C GLY A 310 22.84 -0.63 13.30
N THR A 311 23.94 -1.00 12.64
CA THR A 311 24.64 -0.18 11.64
C THR A 311 23.99 -0.22 10.26
N ALA A 312 23.08 -1.17 10.01
CA ALA A 312 22.41 -1.33 8.74
C ALA A 312 21.36 -0.23 8.52
N THR A 313 21.48 0.48 7.39
CA THR A 313 20.47 1.44 6.93
C THR A 313 19.75 0.90 5.71
N VAL A 314 18.52 1.36 5.44
CA VAL A 314 17.83 1.00 4.20
C VAL A 314 18.67 1.52 3.03
N ALA A 315 19.03 0.63 2.10
CA ALA A 315 19.87 1.00 0.97
C ALA A 315 19.13 1.89 -0.03
N ALA A 316 19.89 2.63 -0.83
CA ALA A 316 19.34 3.43 -1.90
C ALA A 316 18.52 2.57 -2.89
N SER A 317 17.51 3.20 -3.48
CA SER A 317 16.69 2.61 -4.54
C SER A 317 17.55 1.93 -5.61
N GLY A 318 17.28 0.65 -5.88
CA GLY A 318 17.99 -0.12 -6.90
C GLY A 318 19.36 -0.65 -6.48
N ALA A 319 19.79 -0.47 -5.22
CA ALA A 319 21.04 -1.05 -4.72
C ALA A 319 20.98 -2.59 -4.68
N CYS A 320 19.84 -3.18 -4.31
CA CYS A 320 19.60 -4.62 -4.46
C CYS A 320 19.03 -4.91 -5.86
N ASN A 321 19.91 -5.20 -6.82
CA ASN A 321 19.57 -5.39 -8.23
C ASN A 321 20.29 -6.57 -8.89
N MET A 322 21.08 -7.35 -8.14
CA MET A 322 21.83 -8.47 -8.69
C MET A 322 20.96 -9.72 -8.72
N ALA A 323 20.87 -10.35 -9.89
CA ALA A 323 20.19 -11.62 -10.04
C ALA A 323 20.91 -12.73 -9.25
N CYS A 324 20.15 -13.69 -8.71
CA CYS A 324 20.74 -14.87 -8.06
C CYS A 324 21.45 -15.76 -9.09
N ASN A 325 22.61 -16.32 -8.74
CA ASN A 325 23.41 -17.15 -9.63
C ASN A 325 22.83 -18.57 -9.83
N GLY A 326 21.89 -18.98 -8.98
CA GLY A 326 21.12 -20.22 -9.10
C GLY A 326 19.74 -20.05 -9.73
N ASP A 327 19.20 -18.83 -9.73
CA ASP A 327 17.96 -18.48 -10.43
C ASP A 327 17.99 -17.01 -10.85
N ALA A 328 18.13 -16.76 -12.15
CA ALA A 328 18.23 -15.41 -12.69
C ALA A 328 16.93 -14.59 -12.58
N THR A 329 15.81 -15.21 -12.18
CA THR A 329 14.52 -14.56 -11.97
C THR A 329 14.34 -14.01 -10.55
N GLU A 330 15.25 -14.36 -9.64
CA GLU A 330 15.29 -13.88 -8.26
C GLU A 330 16.37 -12.78 -8.09
N ILE A 331 16.17 -11.88 -7.11
CA ILE A 331 17.13 -10.80 -6.82
C ILE A 331 17.85 -11.09 -5.49
N CYS A 332 19.16 -11.33 -5.58
CA CYS A 332 20.05 -11.66 -4.47
C CYS A 332 20.96 -10.47 -4.11
N GLY A 333 20.37 -9.37 -3.63
CA GLY A 333 21.09 -8.21 -3.13
C GLY A 333 21.83 -7.42 -4.21
N GLY A 334 23.00 -6.90 -3.88
CA GLY A 334 23.83 -6.01 -4.69
C GLY A 334 25.28 -5.96 -4.21
N GLY A 335 26.08 -5.02 -4.74
CA GLY A 335 27.52 -4.90 -4.46
C GLY A 335 27.90 -4.54 -3.02
N ASN A 336 27.00 -3.88 -2.30
CA ASN A 336 27.11 -3.47 -0.88
C ASN A 336 25.70 -3.35 -0.30
N ALA A 337 24.84 -4.29 -0.70
CA ALA A 337 23.41 -4.21 -0.42
C ALA A 337 22.83 -5.61 -0.31
N ILE A 338 22.09 -5.86 0.76
CA ILE A 338 21.59 -7.18 1.11
C ILE A 338 20.07 -7.15 1.18
N ASN A 339 19.41 -8.08 0.49
CA ASN A 339 17.98 -8.30 0.66
C ASN A 339 17.77 -9.15 1.91
N ILE A 340 17.02 -8.65 2.89
CA ILE A 340 16.77 -9.34 4.16
C ILE A 340 15.37 -9.95 4.18
N TYR A 341 15.29 -11.17 4.69
CA TYR A 341 14.09 -11.98 4.87
C TYR A 341 14.02 -12.41 6.32
N ARG A 342 12.81 -12.48 6.86
CA ARG A 342 12.54 -12.89 8.23
C ARG A 342 11.68 -14.14 8.24
N SER A 343 12.06 -15.13 9.03
CA SER A 343 11.26 -16.33 9.24
C SER A 343 9.97 -15.99 10.00
N GLY A 344 8.87 -16.63 9.63
CA GLY A 344 7.60 -16.64 10.38
C GLY A 344 7.66 -17.51 11.64
N SER A 345 8.77 -18.20 11.90
CA SER A 345 8.99 -18.99 13.11
C SER A 345 9.42 -18.09 14.29
N SER A 346 9.13 -18.52 15.51
CA SER A 346 9.74 -17.92 16.70
C SER A 346 11.22 -18.32 16.75
N GLY A 347 12.12 -17.35 16.53
CA GLY A 347 13.56 -17.56 16.63
C GLY A 347 14.06 -17.69 18.08
N PRO A 348 15.37 -17.84 18.28
CA PRO A 348 15.98 -17.86 19.60
C PRO A 348 15.64 -16.59 20.38
N SER A 349 15.35 -16.75 21.67
CA SER A 349 14.95 -15.64 22.53
C SER A 349 15.89 -15.47 23.72
N VAL A 350 15.96 -14.25 24.27
CA VAL A 350 16.69 -14.00 25.52
C VAL A 350 15.89 -14.62 26.66
N VAL A 351 16.54 -15.43 27.49
CA VAL A 351 15.97 -15.90 28.76
C VAL A 351 15.88 -14.69 29.69
N PRO A 352 14.69 -14.18 30.05
CA PRO A 352 14.59 -12.94 30.82
C PRO A 352 15.04 -13.13 32.28
N SER A 353 14.76 -14.29 32.85
CA SER A 353 15.18 -14.68 34.21
C SER A 353 15.23 -16.20 34.37
N TYR A 354 16.05 -16.67 35.30
CA TYR A 354 16.15 -18.07 35.70
C TYR A 354 16.57 -18.16 37.18
N GLY A 355 15.69 -18.70 38.02
CA GLY A 355 15.89 -18.65 39.48
C GLY A 355 16.03 -17.20 39.98
N GLN A 356 17.16 -16.89 40.64
CA GLN A 356 17.47 -15.54 41.11
C GLN A 356 18.27 -14.71 40.09
N TRP A 357 18.54 -15.24 38.90
CA TRP A 357 19.27 -14.54 37.85
C TRP A 357 18.33 -13.73 36.97
N THR A 358 18.73 -12.52 36.61
CA THR A 358 17.99 -11.64 35.69
C THR A 358 18.91 -11.18 34.57
N SER A 359 18.44 -11.29 33.31
CA SER A 359 19.18 -10.81 32.14
C SER A 359 19.40 -9.31 32.20
N GLN A 360 20.63 -8.89 31.92
CA GLN A 360 21.06 -7.48 31.84
C GLN A 360 21.23 -7.02 30.39
N GLY A 361 21.04 -7.92 29.42
CA GLY A 361 21.22 -7.67 28.00
C GLY A 361 22.63 -7.98 27.50
N CYS A 362 22.97 -7.44 26.34
CA CYS A 362 24.24 -7.69 25.67
C CYS A 362 25.35 -6.75 26.16
N TYR A 363 26.56 -7.25 26.31
CA TYR A 363 27.76 -6.53 26.72
C TYR A 363 28.90 -6.78 25.73
N VAL A 364 29.76 -5.78 25.56
CA VAL A 364 30.97 -5.92 24.72
C VAL A 364 31.96 -6.83 25.43
N ASP A 365 32.42 -7.89 24.77
CA ASP A 365 33.53 -8.73 25.26
C ASP A 365 34.74 -8.65 24.33
N SER A 366 35.93 -9.01 24.84
CA SER A 366 37.11 -9.16 24.00
C SER A 366 38.15 -10.07 24.67
N VAL A 367 38.90 -10.82 23.86
CA VAL A 367 40.02 -11.63 24.37
C VAL A 367 41.10 -10.81 25.08
N ALA A 368 41.26 -9.52 24.72
CA ALA A 368 42.23 -8.63 25.32
C ALA A 368 41.76 -8.05 26.67
N GLN A 369 40.45 -7.90 26.84
CA GLN A 369 39.79 -7.41 28.05
C GLN A 369 38.44 -8.13 28.19
N ARG A 370 38.45 -9.25 28.90
CA ARG A 370 37.25 -10.04 29.18
C ARG A 370 36.35 -9.28 30.14
N SER A 371 35.06 -9.24 29.84
CA SER A 371 34.04 -8.59 30.66
C SER A 371 33.88 -9.32 32.00
N LEU A 372 33.93 -10.65 31.94
CA LEU A 372 33.94 -11.56 33.08
C LEU A 372 35.21 -12.41 33.03
N PRO A 373 36.05 -12.40 34.08
CA PRO A 373 37.41 -12.93 33.99
C PRO A 373 37.52 -14.47 34.09
N VAL A 374 36.48 -15.16 34.56
CA VAL A 374 36.56 -16.59 34.86
C VAL A 374 35.79 -17.39 33.82
N ALA A 375 36.50 -18.09 32.93
CA ALA A 375 35.88 -19.11 32.08
C ALA A 375 35.43 -20.30 32.95
N MET A 376 34.16 -20.70 32.82
CA MET A 376 33.55 -21.73 33.64
C MET A 376 33.16 -22.94 32.79
N ALA A 377 33.45 -24.13 33.30
CA ALA A 377 32.98 -25.36 32.67
C ALA A 377 31.51 -25.59 33.03
N VAL A 378 30.70 -25.93 32.03
CA VAL A 378 29.30 -26.34 32.22
C VAL A 378 29.16 -27.86 32.13
N SER A 379 28.13 -28.40 32.77
CA SER A 379 27.79 -29.81 32.69
C SER A 379 27.52 -30.22 31.24
N GLY A 380 28.12 -31.32 30.78
CA GLY A 380 28.03 -31.77 29.38
C GLY A 380 28.95 -31.03 28.40
N GLY A 381 29.70 -30.03 28.86
CA GLY A 381 30.68 -29.29 28.07
C GLY A 381 30.09 -28.29 27.06
N PRO A 382 30.92 -27.67 26.20
CA PRO A 382 30.50 -26.57 25.32
C PRO A 382 29.38 -26.90 24.33
N ALA A 383 29.21 -28.18 23.97
CA ALA A 383 28.14 -28.64 23.08
C ALA A 383 26.77 -28.70 23.79
N ALA A 384 26.76 -28.85 25.12
CA ALA A 384 25.55 -28.91 25.94
C ALA A 384 25.24 -27.56 26.62
N MET A 385 25.94 -26.50 26.25
CA MET A 385 25.80 -25.17 26.83
C MET A 385 24.38 -24.63 26.66
N THR A 386 23.71 -24.32 27.78
CA THR A 386 22.46 -23.54 27.86
C THR A 386 22.67 -22.33 28.77
N VAL A 387 21.74 -21.37 28.75
CA VAL A 387 21.79 -20.25 29.70
C VAL A 387 21.77 -20.79 31.14
N GLU A 388 20.82 -21.66 31.47
CA GLU A 388 20.62 -22.23 32.80
C GLU A 388 21.87 -22.92 33.32
N SER A 389 22.50 -23.75 32.47
CA SER A 389 23.71 -24.50 32.85
C SER A 389 24.86 -23.61 33.27
N CYS A 390 24.99 -22.43 32.65
CA CYS A 390 26.00 -21.43 33.00
C CYS A 390 25.63 -20.68 34.28
N LEU A 391 24.38 -20.27 34.41
CA LEU A 391 23.87 -19.57 35.60
C LEU A 391 24.00 -20.43 36.86
N ASP A 392 23.67 -21.72 36.77
CA ASP A 392 23.83 -22.68 37.87
C ASP A 392 25.32 -22.91 38.22
N ALA A 393 26.18 -23.03 37.21
CA ALA A 393 27.62 -23.19 37.42
C ALA A 393 28.24 -21.96 38.10
N CYS A 394 27.94 -20.75 37.62
CA CYS A 394 28.42 -19.52 38.22
C CYS A 394 27.88 -19.32 39.64
N GLY A 395 26.60 -19.60 39.86
CA GLY A 395 25.96 -19.46 41.18
C GLY A 395 26.53 -20.42 42.21
N THR A 396 26.74 -21.69 41.83
CA THR A 396 27.35 -22.71 42.70
C THR A 396 28.78 -22.35 43.09
N ASN A 397 29.51 -21.65 42.21
CA ASN A 397 30.86 -21.17 42.48
C ASN A 397 30.90 -19.77 43.13
N GLY A 398 29.76 -19.24 43.57
CA GLY A 398 29.69 -18.01 44.37
C GLY A 398 29.87 -16.71 43.59
N TYR A 399 29.67 -16.72 42.26
CA TYR A 399 29.73 -15.51 41.43
C TYR A 399 28.38 -14.79 41.39
N THR A 400 28.43 -13.46 41.28
CA THR A 400 27.25 -12.58 41.19
C THR A 400 26.89 -12.20 39.75
N TYR A 401 27.83 -12.38 38.83
CA TYR A 401 27.65 -12.18 37.40
C TYR A 401 27.99 -13.47 36.66
N ALA A 402 27.15 -13.76 35.66
CA ALA A 402 27.32 -14.85 34.73
C ALA A 402 27.07 -14.32 33.33
N GLY A 403 27.74 -14.88 32.34
CA GLY A 403 27.54 -14.49 30.96
C GLY A 403 27.86 -15.61 30.01
N THR A 404 27.08 -15.68 28.94
CA THR A 404 27.23 -16.66 27.88
C THR A 404 27.79 -15.98 26.62
N GLU A 405 28.78 -16.58 25.98
CA GLU A 405 29.40 -16.08 24.75
C GLU A 405 29.50 -17.20 23.70
N TYR A 406 29.49 -16.81 22.43
CA TYR A 406 29.79 -17.68 21.29
C TYR A 406 28.99 -19.00 21.21
N GLY A 407 27.78 -19.03 21.77
CA GLY A 407 26.89 -20.20 21.79
C GLY A 407 27.32 -21.33 22.75
N GLY A 408 28.61 -21.44 23.07
CA GLY A 408 29.19 -22.56 23.81
C GLY A 408 30.00 -22.20 25.05
N GLU A 409 30.19 -20.91 25.32
CA GLU A 409 31.12 -20.44 26.36
C GLU A 409 30.36 -19.85 27.54
N CYS A 410 30.82 -20.18 28.75
CA CYS A 410 30.31 -19.63 30.01
C CYS A 410 31.41 -18.87 30.73
N TYR A 411 31.10 -17.66 31.17
CA TYR A 411 31.99 -16.80 31.93
C TYR A 411 31.32 -16.32 33.21
N CYS A 412 32.08 -16.28 34.31
CA CYS A 412 31.61 -15.82 35.62
C CYS A 412 32.49 -14.69 36.16
N GLY A 413 31.94 -13.90 37.06
CA GLY A 413 32.70 -12.87 37.77
C GLY A 413 31.96 -12.28 38.96
N SER A 414 32.71 -11.58 39.81
CA SER A 414 32.14 -10.79 40.92
C SER A 414 31.98 -9.31 40.57
N SER A 415 32.47 -8.91 39.40
CA SER A 415 32.36 -7.56 38.83
C SER A 415 32.33 -7.65 37.31
N ILE A 416 31.78 -6.63 36.65
CA ILE A 416 31.75 -6.48 35.21
C ILE A 416 32.75 -5.40 34.76
N ALA A 417 33.58 -5.71 33.77
CA ALA A 417 34.62 -4.80 33.27
C ALA A 417 34.24 -4.02 32.00
N ALA A 418 33.09 -4.33 31.39
CA ALA A 418 32.68 -3.80 30.08
C ALA A 418 31.30 -3.12 30.10
N GLY A 419 31.04 -2.31 29.08
CA GLY A 419 29.76 -1.62 28.86
C GLY A 419 28.74 -2.45 28.09
N LYS A 420 27.47 -2.03 28.16
CA LYS A 420 26.39 -2.60 27.34
C LYS A 420 26.66 -2.41 25.85
N ALA A 421 26.24 -3.38 25.05
CA ALA A 421 26.23 -3.35 23.60
C ALA A 421 24.78 -3.32 23.10
N GLU A 422 24.50 -2.45 22.13
CA GLU A 422 23.17 -2.30 21.51
C GLU A 422 23.19 -2.60 20.00
N ASP A 423 24.33 -3.00 19.47
CA ASP A 423 24.55 -3.24 18.04
C ASP A 423 24.03 -4.60 17.55
N GLY A 424 23.47 -5.42 18.43
CA GLY A 424 22.89 -6.73 18.10
C GLY A 424 23.88 -7.89 18.10
N ARG A 425 25.12 -7.69 18.55
CA ARG A 425 26.17 -8.72 18.53
C ARG A 425 25.87 -9.98 19.35
N CYS A 426 24.98 -9.90 20.36
CA CYS A 426 24.49 -11.07 21.08
C CYS A 426 23.31 -11.70 20.33
N SER A 427 23.61 -12.53 19.34
CA SER A 427 22.62 -13.14 18.45
C SER A 427 22.87 -14.62 18.17
N MET A 428 23.90 -15.24 18.77
CA MET A 428 24.15 -16.67 18.64
C MET A 428 23.23 -17.47 19.56
N SER A 429 22.69 -18.56 19.03
CA SER A 429 21.93 -19.53 19.81
C SER A 429 22.84 -20.35 20.73
N CYS A 430 22.32 -20.83 21.85
CA CYS A 430 23.05 -21.77 22.70
C CYS A 430 23.22 -23.12 22.01
N ASN A 431 24.40 -23.73 22.12
CA ASN A 431 24.70 -25.02 21.50
C ASN A 431 23.82 -26.16 22.07
N GLY A 432 23.55 -26.11 23.38
CA GLY A 432 22.71 -27.07 24.09
C GLY A 432 21.22 -26.76 24.05
N ASN A 433 20.84 -25.53 23.73
CA ASN A 433 19.45 -25.14 23.51
C ASN A 433 19.32 -24.07 22.42
N PRO A 434 19.05 -24.45 21.16
CA PRO A 434 18.93 -23.51 20.06
C PRO A 434 17.80 -22.47 20.20
N ALA A 435 16.86 -22.64 21.13
CA ALA A 435 15.78 -21.69 21.38
C ALA A 435 16.19 -20.48 22.25
N GLU A 436 17.42 -20.49 22.78
CA GLU A 436 17.96 -19.45 23.67
C GLU A 436 19.13 -18.72 23.03
N ILE A 437 19.29 -17.43 23.35
CA ILE A 437 20.47 -16.64 22.96
C ILE A 437 21.61 -16.83 23.96
N CYS A 438 22.78 -17.25 23.47
CA CYS A 438 24.03 -17.40 24.22
C CYS A 438 25.14 -16.49 23.67
N GLY A 439 24.91 -15.18 23.70
CA GLY A 439 25.90 -14.19 23.31
C GLY A 439 26.17 -14.15 21.81
N GLY A 440 27.42 -13.87 21.44
CA GLY A 440 27.90 -13.86 20.06
C GLY A 440 29.37 -13.44 20.00
N PRO A 441 29.95 -13.25 18.80
CA PRO A 441 31.36 -12.89 18.69
C PRO A 441 31.62 -11.53 19.38
N ASN A 442 32.49 -11.52 20.41
CA ASN A 442 32.79 -10.32 21.23
C ASN A 442 31.54 -9.72 21.90
N GLY A 443 30.55 -10.58 22.18
CA GLY A 443 29.23 -10.22 22.69
C GLY A 443 28.79 -11.15 23.81
N LEU A 444 28.85 -10.67 25.05
CA LEU A 444 28.45 -11.43 26.23
C LEU A 444 26.98 -11.16 26.57
N SER A 445 26.13 -12.20 26.61
CA SER A 445 24.80 -12.06 27.20
C SER A 445 24.92 -12.14 28.72
N LEU A 446 24.76 -11.01 29.41
CA LEU A 446 25.06 -10.88 30.83
C LEU A 446 23.82 -11.11 31.69
N TYR A 447 24.01 -11.78 32.83
CA TYR A 447 23.02 -12.02 33.87
C TYR A 447 23.57 -11.63 35.23
N ILE A 448 22.71 -11.08 36.09
CA ILE A 448 23.05 -10.73 37.48
C ILE A 448 22.22 -11.57 38.45
N LEU A 449 22.87 -12.08 39.50
CA LEU A 449 22.20 -12.73 40.60
C LEU A 449 21.57 -11.65 41.49
N THR A 450 20.25 -11.57 41.48
CA THR A 450 19.51 -10.68 42.38
C THR A 450 19.49 -11.29 43.78
N THR A 451 20.34 -10.79 44.68
CA THR A 451 20.25 -11.16 46.10
C THR A 451 19.01 -10.50 46.69
N SER A 452 17.96 -11.28 46.93
CA SER A 452 16.89 -10.84 47.82
C SER A 452 17.50 -10.70 49.22
N SER A 453 17.69 -9.45 49.65
CA SER A 453 18.12 -9.09 51.00
C SER A 453 17.03 -9.48 51.99
N THR A 454 16.97 -10.77 52.32
CA THR A 454 16.27 -11.24 53.51
C THR A 454 17.24 -11.07 54.66
N THR A 455 17.04 -10.01 55.44
CA THR A 455 17.67 -9.85 56.75
C THR A 455 17.23 -11.03 57.61
N GLN A 456 18.06 -12.08 57.67
CA GLN A 456 17.90 -13.13 58.66
C GLN A 456 19.07 -13.10 59.63
N THR A 457 18.63 -12.95 60.87
CA THR A 457 19.34 -12.90 62.14
C THR A 457 20.34 -14.05 62.26
N THR A 458 21.53 -13.69 62.70
CA THR A 458 22.59 -14.58 63.18
C THR A 458 22.05 -15.60 64.17
N GLN A 459 22.22 -16.88 63.86
CA GLN A 459 22.32 -17.91 64.90
C GLN A 459 23.40 -18.92 64.56
N SER A 460 24.47 -18.83 65.34
CA SER A 460 25.60 -19.73 65.37
C SER A 460 25.18 -21.16 65.67
N SER A 461 25.72 -22.12 64.92
CA SER A 461 26.06 -23.41 65.50
C SER A 461 27.34 -23.94 64.83
N THR A 462 28.36 -24.03 65.67
CA THR A 462 29.66 -24.63 65.42
C THR A 462 29.51 -26.15 65.45
N SER A 463 30.07 -26.87 64.49
CA SER A 463 30.51 -28.26 64.66
C SER A 463 31.55 -28.63 63.62
N SER A 464 32.71 -29.01 64.13
CA SER A 464 33.93 -29.37 63.43
C SER A 464 33.95 -30.87 63.07
N SER A 465 34.62 -31.23 61.96
CA SER A 465 35.54 -32.39 61.76
C SER A 465 35.55 -32.79 60.28
N THR A 466 36.68 -32.68 59.58
CA THR A 466 37.85 -33.58 59.47
C THR A 466 37.77 -34.48 58.23
N SER A 467 38.83 -34.34 57.43
CA SER A 467 39.32 -35.03 56.23
C SER A 467 38.93 -36.49 56.00
N THR A 468 38.77 -36.87 54.73
CA THR A 468 39.38 -38.10 54.18
C THR A 468 39.45 -38.07 52.66
N SER A 469 40.67 -38.20 52.15
CA SER A 469 41.01 -38.45 50.74
C SER A 469 40.76 -39.91 50.39
N GLN A 470 40.21 -40.20 49.21
CA GLN A 470 40.44 -41.48 48.53
C GLN A 470 40.61 -41.31 47.02
N THR A 471 41.81 -41.65 46.60
CA THR A 471 42.28 -41.94 45.25
C THR A 471 41.59 -43.19 44.69
N SER A 472 41.29 -43.22 43.39
CA SER A 472 41.24 -44.46 42.61
C SER A 472 41.54 -44.14 41.15
N SER A 473 42.74 -44.55 40.75
CA SER A 473 43.24 -44.56 39.38
C SER A 473 42.65 -45.74 38.60
N ALA A 474 42.41 -45.56 37.30
CA ALA A 474 42.57 -46.64 36.33
C ALA A 474 42.81 -46.04 34.94
N SER A 475 44.04 -46.20 34.47
CA SER A 475 44.51 -45.97 33.11
C SER A 475 43.84 -46.91 32.11
N SER A 476 43.66 -46.46 30.87
CA SER A 476 44.09 -47.26 29.72
C SER A 476 44.52 -46.37 28.56
N THR A 477 45.68 -46.74 28.05
CA THR A 477 46.49 -46.12 27.02
C THR A 477 46.21 -46.82 25.69
N SER A 478 46.24 -46.09 24.56
CA SER A 478 46.73 -46.49 23.22
C SER A 478 46.43 -45.31 22.27
N GLN A 479 47.34 -44.38 22.00
CA GLN A 479 48.51 -44.43 21.10
C GLN A 479 48.20 -44.74 19.61
N THR A 480 48.33 -43.66 18.80
CA THR A 480 49.03 -43.56 17.49
C THR A 480 48.38 -44.28 16.28
N SER A 481 48.35 -43.78 15.03
CA SER A 481 49.24 -42.85 14.34
C SER A 481 48.59 -42.20 13.11
N SER A 482 49.08 -41.02 12.81
CA SER A 482 49.10 -40.28 11.54
C SER A 482 49.45 -41.10 10.28
N THR A 483 48.92 -40.72 9.12
CA THR A 483 49.75 -40.55 7.90
C THR A 483 49.08 -39.59 6.90
N SER A 484 49.87 -38.62 6.44
CA SER A 484 49.59 -37.71 5.33
C SER A 484 49.87 -38.39 3.98
N SER A 485 49.23 -37.96 2.89
CA SER A 485 49.86 -37.97 1.56
C SER A 485 49.24 -36.94 0.63
N THR A 486 50.08 -36.49 -0.29
CA THR A 486 50.04 -35.26 -1.07
C THR A 486 49.68 -35.55 -2.54
N SER A 487 49.03 -34.57 -3.18
CA SER A 487 49.21 -34.08 -4.57
C SER A 487 49.13 -35.00 -5.81
N LEU A 488 48.40 -34.53 -6.83
CA LEU A 488 48.87 -34.11 -8.19
C LEU A 488 47.68 -34.13 -9.18
N THR A 489 47.19 -32.97 -9.63
CA THR A 489 47.34 -32.42 -11.00
C THR A 489 47.08 -33.38 -12.17
N SER A 490 46.15 -33.01 -13.06
CA SER A 490 46.43 -32.85 -14.50
C SER A 490 45.23 -32.23 -15.23
N SER A 491 45.57 -31.23 -16.02
CA SER A 491 44.80 -30.48 -17.00
C SER A 491 44.66 -31.24 -18.32
N THR A 492 43.58 -31.00 -19.09
CA THR A 492 43.69 -30.78 -20.54
C THR A 492 42.42 -30.16 -21.13
N SER A 493 42.69 -29.27 -22.08
CA SER A 493 41.79 -28.45 -22.88
C SER A 493 41.35 -29.16 -24.16
N SER A 494 40.20 -28.78 -24.72
CA SER A 494 40.00 -28.81 -26.18
C SER A 494 38.84 -27.90 -26.62
N THR A 495 39.07 -27.28 -27.77
CA THR A 495 38.44 -26.10 -28.34
C THR A 495 37.39 -26.44 -29.41
N SER A 496 36.47 -25.50 -29.65
CA SER A 496 35.81 -25.13 -30.92
C SER A 496 34.89 -26.13 -31.64
N GLN A 497 33.64 -25.73 -31.91
CA GLN A 497 33.25 -25.22 -33.25
C GLN A 497 31.77 -24.76 -33.32
N THR A 498 31.61 -23.75 -34.15
CA THR A 498 30.45 -22.96 -34.60
C THR A 498 29.40 -23.77 -35.36
N SER A 499 28.13 -23.33 -35.34
CA SER A 499 27.19 -23.46 -36.46
C SER A 499 26.03 -22.45 -36.36
N GLN A 500 25.73 -21.79 -37.48
CA GLN A 500 24.69 -20.78 -37.69
C GLN A 500 23.41 -21.37 -38.32
N SER A 501 22.34 -20.57 -38.27
CA SER A 501 21.16 -20.53 -39.17
C SER A 501 20.05 -21.59 -38.89
N SER A 502 18.74 -21.33 -38.99
CA SER A 502 18.00 -20.42 -39.87
C SER A 502 16.63 -20.02 -39.28
N GLN A 503 16.11 -18.89 -39.74
CA GLN A 503 14.74 -18.40 -39.58
C GLN A 503 13.73 -19.27 -40.36
N THR A 504 12.48 -19.31 -39.89
CA THR A 504 11.34 -19.64 -40.76
C THR A 504 10.13 -18.81 -40.34
N THR A 505 9.68 -17.99 -41.28
CA THR A 505 8.45 -17.18 -41.27
C THR A 505 7.25 -18.07 -41.55
N SER A 506 6.10 -17.82 -40.93
CA SER A 506 4.80 -18.27 -41.45
C SER A 506 3.67 -17.35 -41.00
N THR A 507 3.04 -16.74 -41.99
CA THR A 507 1.87 -15.86 -41.97
C THR A 507 0.62 -16.68 -42.25
N SER A 508 -0.53 -16.37 -41.62
CA SER A 508 -1.92 -16.57 -42.12
C SER A 508 -2.92 -16.12 -41.04
N THR A 509 -3.58 -14.96 -41.17
CA THR A 509 -4.88 -14.66 -41.83
C THR A 509 -6.15 -15.08 -41.08
N TYR A 510 -7.00 -14.06 -40.91
CA TYR A 510 -8.34 -13.93 -40.36
C TYR A 510 -9.39 -14.98 -40.77
N THR A 511 -10.33 -15.25 -39.86
CA THR A 511 -11.77 -15.30 -40.18
C THR A 511 -12.63 -15.08 -38.92
N THR A 512 -13.53 -14.10 -39.01
CA THR A 512 -14.63 -13.79 -38.08
C THR A 512 -15.80 -14.77 -38.27
N PRO A 513 -16.67 -14.93 -37.26
CA PRO A 513 -18.10 -14.99 -37.57
C PRO A 513 -18.97 -14.12 -36.65
N THR A 514 -19.91 -13.47 -37.34
CA THR A 514 -21.04 -12.67 -36.87
C THR A 514 -22.14 -13.55 -36.26
N GLY A 515 -22.72 -13.14 -35.14
CA GLY A 515 -23.89 -13.78 -34.52
C GLY A 515 -24.79 -12.75 -33.84
N THR A 516 -25.95 -12.52 -34.46
CA THR A 516 -26.94 -11.49 -34.14
C THR A 516 -28.03 -12.04 -33.20
N SER A 517 -28.34 -11.26 -32.14
CA SER A 517 -29.61 -11.08 -31.41
C SER A 517 -30.46 -12.28 -30.95
N THR A 518 -30.79 -12.33 -29.66
CA THR A 518 -32.14 -11.95 -29.16
C THR A 518 -32.22 -12.02 -27.62
N SER A 519 -32.85 -10.99 -27.05
CA SER A 519 -33.11 -10.77 -25.63
C SER A 519 -34.55 -11.16 -25.30
N THR A 520 -34.73 -11.86 -24.18
CA THR A 520 -35.99 -11.86 -23.42
C THR A 520 -35.66 -11.59 -21.96
N SER A 521 -36.09 -10.43 -21.48
CA SER A 521 -36.05 -10.01 -20.06
C SER A 521 -37.21 -10.64 -19.29
N PRO A 522 -37.04 -10.85 -17.97
CA PRO A 522 -38.05 -10.36 -17.07
C PRO A 522 -37.49 -9.29 -16.12
N SER A 523 -38.37 -8.33 -15.87
CA SER A 523 -38.23 -7.17 -15.00
C SER A 523 -37.98 -7.56 -13.54
N SER A 524 -36.97 -6.95 -12.93
CA SER A 524 -36.87 -6.82 -11.47
C SER A 524 -36.38 -5.42 -11.11
N THR A 525 -37.22 -4.71 -10.37
CA THR A 525 -36.95 -3.42 -9.71
C THR A 525 -35.68 -3.50 -8.85
N PRO A 526 -34.67 -2.60 -8.99
CA PRO A 526 -33.53 -2.59 -8.09
C PRO A 526 -33.84 -1.74 -6.85
N THR A 527 -34.03 -2.42 -5.72
CA THR A 527 -33.85 -1.88 -4.37
C THR A 527 -32.43 -1.31 -4.21
N GLY A 528 -32.31 -0.14 -3.56
CA GLY A 528 -31.05 0.55 -3.32
C GLY A 528 -30.01 -0.34 -2.64
N ALA A 529 -28.80 -0.36 -3.20
CA ALA A 529 -27.70 -1.17 -2.69
C ALA A 529 -27.15 -0.61 -1.38
N SER A 530 -27.55 -1.24 -0.27
CA SER A 530 -26.80 -1.23 0.99
C SER A 530 -25.49 -2.01 0.84
N CYS A 531 -24.54 -1.82 1.77
CA CYS A 531 -23.43 -2.77 1.92
C CYS A 531 -24.02 -4.19 2.01
N PRO A 532 -23.55 -5.18 1.23
CA PRO A 532 -24.08 -6.53 1.30
C PRO A 532 -23.84 -7.11 2.70
N SER A 533 -24.81 -7.85 3.24
CA SER A 533 -24.74 -8.50 4.56
C SER A 533 -23.63 -9.55 4.68
N LYS A 534 -22.99 -9.90 3.55
CA LYS A 534 -21.76 -10.67 3.45
C LYS A 534 -20.85 -10.01 2.41
N PRO A 535 -19.73 -9.38 2.81
CA PRO A 535 -18.80 -8.79 1.86
C PRO A 535 -18.23 -9.85 0.90
N ALA A 536 -18.05 -9.49 -0.37
CA ALA A 536 -17.46 -10.39 -1.36
C ALA A 536 -15.97 -10.63 -1.05
N CYS A 537 -15.52 -11.87 -1.28
CA CYS A 537 -14.11 -12.21 -1.10
C CYS A 537 -13.27 -11.59 -2.21
N VAL A 538 -12.35 -10.70 -1.87
CA VAL A 538 -11.48 -10.05 -2.86
C VAL A 538 -10.05 -10.59 -2.83
N ARG A 539 -9.64 -11.22 -1.72
CA ARG A 539 -8.35 -11.91 -1.60
C ARG A 539 -8.45 -13.09 -0.63
N GLN A 540 -7.68 -14.14 -0.88
CA GLN A 540 -7.46 -15.22 0.09
C GLN A 540 -6.17 -14.97 0.86
N TYR A 541 -6.22 -15.11 2.18
CA TYR A 541 -5.08 -15.03 3.09
C TYR A 541 -4.89 -16.37 3.79
N THR A 542 -3.66 -16.87 3.82
CA THR A 542 -3.32 -18.10 4.54
C THR A 542 -2.80 -17.71 5.92
N SER A 543 -3.53 -18.05 6.98
CA SER A 543 -3.16 -17.67 8.35
C SER A 543 -1.89 -18.36 8.83
N ILE A 544 -1.17 -17.71 9.73
CA ILE A 544 -0.01 -18.25 10.45
C ILE A 544 -0.34 -18.47 11.94
N ALA A 545 0.54 -19.15 12.67
CA ALA A 545 0.34 -19.41 14.09
C ALA A 545 0.33 -18.08 14.89
N GLY A 546 -0.70 -17.89 15.72
CA GLY A 546 -0.90 -16.66 16.50
C GLY A 546 -1.79 -15.62 15.83
N ASP A 547 -2.27 -15.88 14.60
CA ASP A 547 -3.22 -14.99 13.95
C ASP A 547 -4.57 -14.94 14.65
N THR A 548 -5.11 -13.72 14.67
CA THR A 548 -6.48 -13.41 15.06
C THR A 548 -7.14 -12.64 13.95
N CYS A 549 -8.47 -12.57 13.94
CA CYS A 549 -9.15 -11.69 12.99
C CYS A 549 -8.72 -10.24 13.17
N ALA A 550 -8.31 -9.82 14.38
CA ALA A 550 -7.81 -8.47 14.64
C ALA A 550 -6.43 -8.20 14.01
N SER A 551 -5.48 -9.15 14.10
CA SER A 551 -4.16 -8.99 13.48
C SER A 551 -4.27 -8.99 11.95
N ILE A 552 -5.08 -9.90 11.39
CA ILE A 552 -5.32 -9.99 9.95
C ILE A 552 -6.05 -8.74 9.44
N ALA A 553 -7.09 -8.29 10.15
CA ALA A 553 -7.85 -7.11 9.76
C ALA A 553 -6.99 -5.84 9.80
N LEU A 554 -6.15 -5.68 10.83
CA LEU A 554 -5.23 -4.56 10.97
C LEU A 554 -4.24 -4.50 9.80
N ALA A 555 -3.70 -5.65 9.37
CA ALA A 555 -2.79 -5.74 8.23
C ALA A 555 -3.43 -5.30 6.89
N TYR A 556 -4.76 -5.27 6.82
CA TYR A 556 -5.52 -4.95 5.62
C TYR A 556 -6.44 -3.72 5.76
N GLY A 557 -6.30 -2.95 6.83
CA GLY A 557 -7.11 -1.75 7.06
C GLY A 557 -8.61 -2.04 7.26
N LEU A 558 -8.93 -3.22 7.79
CA LEU A 558 -10.27 -3.71 8.09
C LEU A 558 -10.47 -3.82 9.61
N GLN A 559 -11.68 -4.13 10.08
CA GLN A 559 -11.86 -4.59 11.47
C GLN A 559 -12.02 -6.11 11.54
N ALA A 560 -11.69 -6.68 12.71
CA ALA A 560 -11.80 -8.12 12.96
C ALA A 560 -13.18 -8.69 12.61
N ALA A 561 -14.24 -7.92 12.86
CA ALA A 561 -15.62 -8.29 12.54
C ALA A 561 -15.87 -8.44 11.03
N ASP A 562 -15.16 -7.69 10.19
CA ASP A 562 -15.29 -7.81 8.73
C ASP A 562 -14.70 -9.14 8.25
N ILE A 563 -13.53 -9.52 8.80
CA ILE A 563 -12.92 -10.83 8.57
C ILE A 563 -13.85 -11.94 9.08
N GLN A 564 -14.43 -11.80 10.27
CA GLN A 564 -15.32 -12.81 10.83
C GLN A 564 -16.61 -12.99 10.00
N THR A 565 -17.18 -11.89 9.50
CA THR A 565 -18.41 -11.90 8.69
C THR A 565 -18.18 -12.51 7.31
N ALA A 566 -17.01 -12.26 6.70
CA ALA A 566 -16.62 -12.88 5.45
C ALA A 566 -16.31 -14.38 5.59
N ASN A 567 -15.88 -14.81 6.78
CA ASN A 567 -15.45 -16.17 7.11
C ASN A 567 -16.33 -16.81 8.18
N ALA A 568 -17.59 -17.06 7.84
CA ALA A 568 -18.53 -17.70 8.75
C ALA A 568 -17.96 -19.03 9.30
N GLY A 569 -17.88 -19.14 10.63
CA GLY A 569 -17.34 -20.32 11.33
C GLY A 569 -15.86 -20.22 11.73
N LEU A 570 -15.15 -19.16 11.33
CA LEU A 570 -13.77 -18.92 11.76
C LEU A 570 -13.70 -18.52 13.24
N ASN A 571 -12.84 -19.19 14.02
CA ASN A 571 -12.53 -18.79 15.39
C ASN A 571 -11.58 -17.59 15.39
N CYS A 572 -12.12 -16.39 15.56
CA CYS A 572 -11.36 -15.15 15.43
C CYS A 572 -10.33 -14.88 16.53
N ASN A 573 -10.36 -15.62 17.64
CA ASN A 573 -9.41 -15.47 18.74
C ASN A 573 -8.21 -16.43 18.64
N SER A 574 -8.30 -17.43 17.75
CA SER A 574 -7.24 -18.40 17.51
C SER A 574 -7.49 -19.06 16.17
N ILE A 575 -6.81 -18.55 15.14
CA ILE A 575 -6.88 -19.10 13.80
C ILE A 575 -5.72 -20.08 13.64
N GLY A 576 -6.00 -21.33 13.29
CA GLY A 576 -4.96 -22.34 13.05
C GLY A 576 -4.05 -21.94 11.88
N ALA A 577 -2.78 -22.27 11.94
CA ALA A 577 -1.87 -22.05 10.80
C ALA A 577 -2.40 -22.76 9.54
N SER A 578 -2.15 -22.16 8.38
CA SER A 578 -2.60 -22.62 7.07
C SER A 578 -4.11 -22.62 6.85
N THR A 579 -4.89 -21.90 7.67
CA THR A 579 -6.33 -21.72 7.43
C THR A 579 -6.54 -20.68 6.33
N SER A 580 -7.36 -21.01 5.33
CA SER A 580 -7.74 -20.05 4.26
C SER A 580 -8.77 -19.06 4.80
N VAL A 581 -8.35 -17.82 4.99
CA VAL A 581 -9.16 -16.70 5.46
C VAL A 581 -9.45 -15.77 4.28
N CYS A 582 -10.72 -15.62 3.96
CA CYS A 582 -11.21 -14.65 3.00
C CYS A 582 -11.02 -13.21 3.52
N ILE A 583 -10.34 -12.37 2.75
CA ILE A 583 -10.24 -10.93 3.01
C ILE A 583 -11.33 -10.22 2.18
N PRO A 584 -12.30 -9.55 2.84
CA PRO A 584 -13.38 -8.86 2.17
C PRO A 584 -12.97 -7.48 1.64
N SER A 585 -13.75 -6.92 0.70
CA SER A 585 -13.60 -5.54 0.25
C SER A 585 -13.79 -4.54 1.40
N SER A 586 -12.93 -3.52 1.51
CA SER A 586 -13.06 -2.45 2.51
C SER A 586 -14.21 -1.49 2.15
N CYS A 587 -15.16 -1.30 3.07
CA CYS A 587 -16.10 -0.18 3.02
C CYS A 587 -15.56 0.93 3.93
N THR A 588 -14.62 1.71 3.43
CA THR A 588 -13.78 2.66 4.19
C THR A 588 -14.41 4.06 4.31
N SER A 589 -15.46 4.19 5.12
CA SER A 589 -15.77 5.48 5.72
C SER A 589 -16.21 5.25 7.18
N VAL A 590 -15.40 5.74 8.12
CA VAL A 590 -15.62 5.61 9.57
C VAL A 590 -15.66 6.99 10.23
N TYR A 591 -16.55 7.16 11.21
CA TYR A 591 -16.66 8.37 12.03
C TYR A 591 -16.43 8.01 13.50
N VAL A 592 -15.45 8.66 14.14
CA VAL A 592 -15.18 8.49 15.58
C VAL A 592 -15.90 9.58 16.36
N THR A 593 -16.79 9.20 17.27
CA THR A 593 -17.60 10.15 18.04
C THR A 593 -16.76 11.03 18.96
N GLN A 594 -16.88 12.34 18.78
CA GLN A 594 -16.24 13.35 19.63
C GLN A 594 -17.19 13.73 20.77
N GLY A 595 -17.38 12.81 21.72
CA GLY A 595 -18.28 12.97 22.87
C GLY A 595 -19.48 12.01 22.83
N SER A 596 -20.30 12.01 23.89
CA SER A 596 -21.54 11.23 23.93
C SER A 596 -22.56 11.83 22.94
N THR A 597 -23.13 11.02 22.05
CA THR A 597 -23.99 11.49 20.94
C THR A 597 -25.08 10.47 20.56
N THR A 598 -25.87 10.75 19.52
CA THR A 598 -26.92 9.88 18.97
C THR A 598 -26.72 9.66 17.47
N CYS A 599 -27.37 8.65 16.90
CA CYS A 599 -27.31 8.39 15.45
C CYS A 599 -27.89 9.55 14.62
N ASP A 600 -28.90 10.27 15.10
CA ASP A 600 -29.47 11.43 14.41
C ASP A 600 -28.49 12.61 14.38
N ASN A 601 -27.80 12.86 15.50
CA ASN A 601 -26.80 13.92 15.60
C ASN A 601 -25.58 13.64 14.72
N VAL A 602 -25.09 12.39 14.76
CA VAL A 602 -24.00 11.96 13.88
C VAL A 602 -24.46 12.00 12.43
N GLY A 603 -25.63 11.47 12.12
CA GLY A 603 -26.21 11.44 10.78
C GLY A 603 -26.33 12.81 10.16
N THR A 604 -26.81 13.80 10.93
CA THR A 604 -26.89 15.20 10.49
C THR A 604 -25.50 15.80 10.22
N LEU A 605 -24.51 15.49 11.05
CA LEU A 605 -23.13 15.99 10.93
C LEU A 605 -22.40 15.43 9.70
N VAL A 606 -22.69 14.19 9.32
CA VAL A 606 -21.97 13.42 8.30
C VAL A 606 -22.79 13.14 7.05
N GLY A 607 -24.00 13.68 6.95
CA GLY A 607 -24.83 13.63 5.75
C GLY A 607 -25.51 12.29 5.45
N VAL A 608 -25.83 11.49 6.47
CA VAL A 608 -26.55 10.20 6.32
C VAL A 608 -27.70 10.10 7.34
N THR A 609 -28.68 9.22 7.13
CA THR A 609 -29.78 9.07 8.10
C THR A 609 -29.35 8.22 9.30
N ALA A 610 -29.98 8.44 10.46
CA ALA A 610 -29.76 7.59 11.64
C ALA A 610 -30.06 6.12 11.36
N GLN A 611 -31.04 5.84 10.49
CA GLN A 611 -31.37 4.48 10.08
C GLN A 611 -30.23 3.82 9.29
N VAL A 612 -29.52 4.58 8.46
CA VAL A 612 -28.33 4.10 7.73
C VAL A 612 -27.17 3.83 8.70
N ILE A 613 -27.01 4.66 9.74
CA ILE A 613 -26.01 4.43 10.78
C ILE A 613 -26.37 3.20 11.61
N LEU A 614 -27.63 3.04 12.05
CA LEU A 614 -28.06 1.86 12.81
C LEU A 614 -27.92 0.58 12.00
N ALA A 615 -28.35 0.59 10.73
CA ALA A 615 -28.26 -0.57 9.84
C ALA A 615 -26.80 -0.99 9.59
N SER A 616 -25.87 -0.03 9.59
CA SER A 616 -24.44 -0.28 9.38
C SER A 616 -23.67 -0.57 10.68
N ASN A 617 -24.31 -0.38 11.84
CA ASN A 617 -23.72 -0.59 13.17
C ASN A 617 -24.77 -1.22 14.11
N PRO A 618 -25.28 -2.43 13.81
CA PRO A 618 -26.48 -2.99 14.45
C PRO A 618 -26.36 -3.24 15.97
N THR A 619 -25.16 -3.19 16.53
CA THR A 619 -24.89 -3.42 17.95
C THR A 619 -24.84 -2.13 18.78
N ILE A 620 -24.96 -0.94 18.18
CA ILE A 620 -24.93 0.32 18.91
C ILE A 620 -26.33 0.70 19.41
N ASN A 621 -26.39 1.37 20.55
CA ASN A 621 -27.61 2.05 20.97
C ASN A 621 -27.66 3.43 20.31
N CYS A 622 -28.51 3.61 19.29
CA CYS A 622 -28.60 4.88 18.55
C CYS A 622 -29.04 6.08 19.39
N ASN A 623 -29.63 5.86 20.56
CA ASN A 623 -30.04 6.92 21.48
C ASN A 623 -28.93 7.30 22.49
N SER A 624 -27.83 6.53 22.53
CA SER A 624 -26.71 6.80 23.43
C SER A 624 -25.44 6.10 22.91
N ILE A 625 -24.63 6.87 22.20
CA ILE A 625 -23.35 6.44 21.64
C ILE A 625 -22.23 7.06 22.46
N ALA A 626 -21.37 6.22 23.03
CA ALA A 626 -20.24 6.65 23.85
C ALA A 626 -19.19 7.43 23.03
N GLN A 627 -18.42 8.28 23.70
CA GLN A 627 -17.24 8.94 23.12
C GLN A 627 -16.20 7.92 22.67
N GLY A 628 -15.58 8.15 21.50
CA GLY A 628 -14.59 7.23 20.92
C GLY A 628 -15.20 6.01 20.22
N ALA A 629 -16.53 5.90 20.18
CA ALA A 629 -17.20 4.88 19.38
C ALA A 629 -16.96 5.13 17.88
N THR A 630 -16.63 4.06 17.16
CA THR A 630 -16.39 4.12 15.71
C THR A 630 -17.64 3.68 14.97
N LEU A 631 -18.23 4.58 14.19
CA LEU A 631 -19.47 4.38 13.45
C LEU A 631 -19.18 4.26 11.95
N ARG A 632 -19.94 3.40 11.26
CA ARG A 632 -19.81 3.12 9.81
C ARG A 632 -21.06 3.56 9.05
N ALA A 633 -20.89 4.15 7.87
CA ALA A 633 -21.93 4.38 6.87
C ALA A 633 -21.26 4.83 5.55
N LYS A 634 -21.89 4.54 4.40
CA LYS A 634 -21.39 5.04 3.10
C LYS A 634 -21.54 6.57 3.05
N GLY A 635 -20.45 7.31 2.81
CA GLY A 635 -20.45 8.78 2.74
C GLY A 635 -20.04 9.52 4.02
N LEU A 636 -19.45 8.83 5.02
CA LEU A 636 -18.92 9.49 6.22
C LEU A 636 -17.65 10.31 5.88
N GLY A 637 -17.81 11.61 5.66
CA GLY A 637 -16.76 12.62 5.63
C GLY A 637 -17.28 13.88 6.33
N VAL A 638 -16.49 14.48 7.22
CA VAL A 638 -16.91 15.66 7.97
C VAL A 638 -17.17 16.81 6.98
N SER A 639 -18.40 17.30 6.90
CA SER A 639 -18.66 18.56 6.20
C SER A 639 -17.87 19.66 6.92
N SER A 640 -17.00 20.39 6.22
CA SER A 640 -16.18 21.50 6.75
C SER A 640 -16.99 22.71 7.25
N ARG A 641 -18.26 22.52 7.60
CA ARG A 641 -19.26 23.56 7.78
C ARG A 641 -19.89 23.50 9.17
N THR A 642 -19.10 23.39 10.25
CA THR A 642 -19.56 23.75 11.61
C THR A 642 -18.40 24.19 12.53
N LEU A 643 -17.77 25.31 12.18
CA LEU A 643 -16.98 26.11 13.13
C LEU A 643 -17.39 27.58 13.02
N HIS A 644 -18.69 27.91 13.13
CA HIS A 644 -19.14 29.29 13.30
C HIS A 644 -20.43 29.30 14.13
N ALA A 645 -20.30 29.16 15.46
CA ALA A 645 -21.28 29.67 16.41
C ALA A 645 -20.66 29.84 17.81
N GLY A 646 -20.21 31.07 18.10
CA GLY A 646 -20.28 31.73 19.42
C GLY A 646 -19.57 31.11 20.62
N GLY A 647 -18.37 31.61 20.93
CA GLY A 647 -17.75 31.45 22.26
C GLY A 647 -16.36 32.08 22.35
N ARG A 648 -16.28 33.37 22.67
CA ARG A 648 -15.03 34.05 23.02
C ARG A 648 -14.54 33.58 24.39
N LEU A 649 -13.32 33.05 24.49
CA LEU A 649 -12.45 33.16 25.66
C LEU A 649 -10.98 33.32 25.22
N PRO A 650 -10.13 34.02 26.01
CA PRO A 650 -8.93 34.69 25.52
C PRO A 650 -7.67 33.82 25.60
N PHE A 651 -6.76 33.99 24.63
CA PHE A 651 -5.39 33.46 24.71
C PHE A 651 -4.42 34.57 25.16
N PRO A 652 -3.48 34.28 26.09
CA PRO A 652 -2.38 35.17 26.41
C PRO A 652 -1.21 34.97 25.44
N SER A 653 -0.61 36.09 25.06
CA SER A 653 0.56 36.21 24.19
C SER A 653 1.85 35.79 24.92
N PHE A 654 2.66 34.93 24.32
CA PHE A 654 4.11 34.93 24.55
C PHE A 654 4.82 34.85 23.20
N GLY A 655 5.52 35.93 22.85
CA GLY A 655 6.39 35.99 21.69
C GLY A 655 7.83 35.75 22.08
N HIS A 656 8.55 34.97 21.29
CA HIS A 656 9.98 35.14 21.09
C HIS A 656 10.30 34.97 19.61
N ARG A 657 10.89 36.03 19.04
CA ARG A 657 11.47 36.08 17.70
C ARG A 657 12.91 35.55 17.77
N TYR A 658 13.29 34.70 16.84
CA TYR A 658 14.69 34.56 16.40
C TYR A 658 14.74 34.84 14.90
N SER A 659 15.49 35.89 14.53
CA SER A 659 15.86 36.22 13.16
C SER A 659 17.22 35.61 12.85
N PHE A 660 17.37 34.98 11.68
CA PHE A 660 18.68 34.63 11.11
C PHE A 660 18.93 35.48 9.86
N SER A 661 20.05 36.21 9.87
CA SER A 661 20.62 36.93 8.73
C SER A 661 21.64 36.04 8.00
N PHE A 662 21.63 36.07 6.67
CA PHE A 662 22.73 35.59 5.82
C PHE A 662 23.78 36.70 5.64
N PRO A 663 25.09 36.36 5.56
CA PRO A 663 26.06 37.20 4.88
C PRO A 663 26.41 36.63 3.51
N GLY A 664 26.48 37.51 2.51
CA GLY A 664 27.10 37.22 1.23
C GLY A 664 28.55 37.71 1.20
N THR A 665 29.40 36.91 0.57
CA THR A 665 30.48 37.29 -0.36
C THR A 665 30.79 36.07 -1.20
#